data_AF-A0A945PM77-F1
#
_entry.id   AF-A0A945PM77-F1
#
_cell.length_a   1.000
_cell.length_b   1.000
_cell.length_c   1.000
_cell.angle_alpha   90.00
_cell.angle_beta   90.00
_cell.angle_gamma   90.00
#
_symmetry.space_group_name_H-M   'P 1'
#
loop_
_entity.id
_entity.type
_entity.pdbx_description
1 polymer ?
#
loop_
_entity_poly.entity_id
_entity_poly.type
_entity_poly.pdbx_seq_one_letter_code
_entity_poly.pdbx_strand_id
1 'polypeptide(L)'
;MRITARIFFIITLLIALPATAQDFQKGKVAYDQGDYSTALKEWSHLAQRGIPLAQNNLGVMYENGYGVPQDYKKAFEFYSKAAVQGFGLAQNNLGAIHQAGHGVPQDYKKAIAWFREAAKQGEAIALYNLGFSYERGFGVPKDYREAAIWYQSAAKKGFSKAQYNLGVFYARGLGVPQDYSEAAKFYKKAAEQGLPEAQFNLGLFYAKGRGVAVDFIESAKLLRKAAAQGLTQAKKVLKIMISKGLVPKPSTAASHPESPPSVNSKISQNPAPSSSTESNSDAKKSPRRTPRTSPRKARVHSALPECDGSPLTGPVSGFASWDGCQGTVVANSPPKYAGDKYVGEFRNGNFNRQGTYVWANGDEYVGEWRNGKPRGQGTINFAKSGDKYVGEWRNGKKHGQGTFYFAKSGNKYVGEFRNRKKHGQGTYTYAKSGDTHAGEYKNGKKHGQGTYTYAKSGDKYVGEYRNGKRHGPGTYKFANGRVTEGMWKNGKFEYSKKVTPSVTARKRSRRTPKRKLDPNKIIRASSGSGFAVSNDGHVITNDHVIKGCKHIKIHHQGKSIAATVITFDPRNDLALLKGNFHPSTVFPLSNDKPELLQDVYVAGYPFGRKVSTSIKVTKGIISSLTGIGNNFSNIQIDAALQPGNSGGPILDDKGNVVGVAVARLDKMKVLKKFGSLPENTNFGIKTSVVRNILESSNVSLPRPNTRSISKSKLGKIISNGTYYLSCWMTVAQIQKMKSKKVMFNNLD
;
A
#
# COMPACT_ATOMS: atom_id res chain seq x y z
N MET A 1 -22.79 -32.66 -70.05
CA MET A 1 -22.01 -33.66 -70.81
C MET A 1 -20.67 -33.87 -70.11
N ARG A 2 -20.13 -35.10 -70.12
CA ARG A 2 -18.86 -35.56 -69.51
C ARG A 2 -18.74 -35.53 -67.97
N ILE A 3 -18.34 -36.69 -67.47
CA ILE A 3 -17.96 -37.07 -66.10
C ILE A 3 -16.42 -37.08 -66.03
N THR A 4 -15.83 -36.73 -64.89
CA THR A 4 -14.58 -37.34 -64.38
C THR A 4 -14.45 -37.08 -62.87
N ALA A 5 -13.62 -37.87 -62.17
CA ALA A 5 -13.54 -37.86 -60.71
C ALA A 5 -12.16 -38.32 -60.18
N ARG A 6 -12.00 -38.25 -58.85
CA ARG A 6 -11.03 -38.95 -57.96
C ARG A 6 -9.61 -38.38 -57.72
N ILE A 7 -9.39 -38.07 -56.42
CA ILE A 7 -8.35 -38.63 -55.51
C ILE A 7 -6.99 -37.91 -55.29
N PHE A 8 -6.83 -37.46 -54.02
CA PHE A 8 -5.63 -37.39 -53.13
C PHE A 8 -4.38 -36.55 -53.49
N PHE A 9 -4.13 -35.49 -52.69
CA PHE A 9 -3.11 -35.43 -51.61
C PHE A 9 -3.53 -34.30 -50.64
N ILE A 10 -3.84 -34.52 -49.35
CA ILE A 10 -2.97 -34.72 -48.17
C ILE A 10 -2.32 -33.41 -47.64
N ILE A 11 -2.86 -32.93 -46.50
CA ILE A 11 -2.22 -32.20 -45.38
C ILE A 11 -1.36 -30.95 -45.67
N THR A 12 -1.91 -29.74 -45.44
CA THR A 12 -1.46 -28.78 -44.40
C THR A 12 -2.25 -27.45 -44.41
N LEU A 13 -3.12 -27.21 -43.42
CA LEU A 13 -3.38 -25.84 -42.90
C LEU A 13 -3.79 -25.78 -41.40
N LEU A 14 -3.45 -26.82 -40.64
CA LEU A 14 -2.97 -26.61 -39.27
C LEU A 14 -1.47 -26.29 -39.34
N ILE A 15 -0.89 -25.80 -38.25
CA ILE A 15 0.52 -25.35 -38.13
C ILE A 15 0.79 -23.97 -38.78
N ALA A 16 0.27 -22.91 -38.16
CA ALA A 16 0.78 -21.54 -38.32
C ALA A 16 1.20 -20.90 -36.97
N LEU A 17 0.57 -21.34 -35.87
CA LEU A 17 0.89 -20.89 -34.51
C LEU A 17 2.28 -21.33 -33.99
N PRO A 18 2.76 -22.57 -34.23
CA PRO A 18 4.05 -23.03 -33.68
C PRO A 18 5.26 -22.23 -34.19
N ALA A 19 5.32 -22.00 -35.51
CA ALA A 19 6.44 -21.28 -36.15
C ALA A 19 6.67 -19.91 -35.51
N THR A 20 5.65 -19.05 -35.43
CA THR A 20 5.80 -17.70 -34.86
C THR A 20 6.26 -17.66 -33.40
N ALA A 21 6.06 -18.73 -32.63
CA ALA A 21 6.59 -18.87 -31.28
C ALA A 21 8.04 -19.38 -31.28
N GLN A 22 8.37 -20.31 -32.17
CA GLN A 22 9.71 -20.85 -32.39
C GLN A 22 10.68 -19.77 -32.93
N ASP A 23 10.26 -19.00 -33.94
CA ASP A 23 10.97 -17.85 -34.50
C ASP A 23 11.29 -16.83 -33.40
N PHE A 24 10.30 -16.51 -32.56
CA PHE A 24 10.49 -15.56 -31.45
C PHE A 24 11.50 -16.07 -30.41
N GLN A 25 11.42 -17.36 -30.04
CA GLN A 25 12.35 -17.96 -29.09
C GLN A 25 13.76 -18.08 -29.66
N LYS A 26 13.91 -18.37 -30.96
CA LYS A 26 15.21 -18.35 -31.64
C LYS A 26 15.86 -16.96 -31.56
N GLY A 27 15.09 -15.90 -31.86
CA GLY A 27 15.54 -14.53 -31.67
C GLY A 27 15.91 -14.19 -30.22
N LYS A 28 15.18 -14.74 -29.23
CA LYS A 28 15.49 -14.59 -27.80
C LYS A 28 16.79 -15.29 -27.40
N VAL A 29 17.00 -16.54 -27.83
CA VAL A 29 18.23 -17.30 -27.54
C VAL A 29 19.44 -16.58 -28.14
N ALA A 30 19.34 -16.12 -29.39
CA ALA A 30 20.38 -15.32 -30.02
C ALA A 30 20.68 -14.02 -29.23
N TYR A 31 19.64 -13.29 -28.81
CA TYR A 31 19.78 -12.08 -27.99
C TYR A 31 20.46 -12.36 -26.63
N ASP A 32 20.05 -13.42 -25.92
CA ASP A 32 20.63 -13.80 -24.64
C ASP A 32 22.10 -14.28 -24.77
N GLN A 33 22.49 -14.75 -25.96
CA GLN A 33 23.87 -15.12 -26.32
C GLN A 33 24.70 -13.95 -26.85
N GLY A 34 24.10 -12.78 -27.09
CA GLY A 34 24.77 -11.61 -27.68
C GLY A 34 24.82 -11.61 -29.22
N ASP A 35 24.26 -12.61 -29.90
CA ASP A 35 24.03 -12.55 -31.35
C ASP A 35 22.80 -11.67 -31.65
N TYR A 36 23.04 -10.37 -31.56
CA TYR A 36 22.07 -9.35 -31.91
C TYR A 36 21.76 -9.32 -33.42
N SER A 37 22.59 -9.95 -34.27
CA SER A 37 22.34 -9.98 -35.73
C SER A 37 21.23 -10.97 -36.08
N THR A 38 21.26 -12.18 -35.52
CA THR A 38 20.16 -13.14 -35.63
C THR A 38 18.93 -12.65 -34.87
N ALA A 39 19.08 -12.10 -33.66
CA ALA A 39 17.95 -11.55 -32.91
C ALA A 39 17.19 -10.45 -33.71
N LEU A 40 17.93 -9.58 -34.41
CA LEU A 40 17.35 -8.55 -35.28
C LEU A 40 16.55 -9.18 -36.41
N LYS A 41 17.13 -10.17 -37.10
CA LYS A 41 16.52 -10.87 -38.25
C LYS A 41 15.23 -11.60 -37.85
N GLU A 42 15.25 -12.35 -36.76
CA GLU A 42 14.10 -13.13 -36.30
C GLU A 42 12.99 -12.25 -35.72
N TRP A 43 13.31 -11.14 -35.05
CA TRP A 43 12.28 -10.24 -34.53
C TRP A 43 11.76 -9.22 -35.56
N SER A 44 12.52 -8.88 -36.60
CA SER A 44 12.11 -7.91 -37.64
C SER A 44 10.82 -8.33 -38.35
N HIS A 45 10.75 -9.56 -38.85
CA HIS A 45 9.58 -10.02 -39.60
C HIS A 45 8.35 -10.24 -38.69
N LEU A 46 8.56 -10.64 -37.42
CA LEU A 46 7.49 -10.73 -36.42
C LEU A 46 6.95 -9.34 -36.03
N ALA A 47 7.81 -8.33 -35.93
CA ALA A 47 7.40 -6.97 -35.62
C ALA A 47 6.62 -6.31 -36.78
N GLN A 48 6.99 -6.60 -38.03
CA GLN A 48 6.23 -6.24 -39.24
C GLN A 48 4.84 -6.91 -39.23
N ARG A 49 4.74 -8.19 -38.84
CA ARG A 49 3.48 -8.92 -38.61
C ARG A 49 2.69 -8.41 -37.39
N GLY A 50 3.11 -7.32 -36.74
CA GLY A 50 2.37 -6.66 -35.67
C GLY A 50 2.64 -7.19 -34.26
N ILE A 51 3.49 -8.21 -34.07
CA ILE A 51 3.66 -8.88 -32.77
C ILE A 51 4.23 -7.90 -31.71
N PRO A 52 3.48 -7.54 -30.64
CA PRO A 52 3.89 -6.46 -29.73
C PRO A 52 5.18 -6.74 -28.96
N LEU A 53 5.46 -8.01 -28.68
CA LEU A 53 6.67 -8.45 -27.98
C LEU A 53 7.92 -8.32 -28.87
N ALA A 54 7.82 -8.67 -30.15
CA ALA A 54 8.90 -8.47 -31.13
C ALA A 54 9.11 -6.96 -31.39
N GLN A 55 8.03 -6.19 -31.54
CA GLN A 55 8.11 -4.72 -31.64
C GLN A 55 8.80 -4.10 -30.43
N ASN A 56 8.41 -4.49 -29.20
CA ASN A 56 9.09 -4.05 -27.98
C ASN A 56 10.59 -4.37 -28.00
N ASN A 57 10.96 -5.59 -28.39
CA ASN A 57 12.36 -6.02 -28.35
C ASN A 57 13.22 -5.32 -29.41
N LEU A 58 12.70 -5.07 -30.62
CA LEU A 58 13.36 -4.18 -31.57
C LEU A 58 13.51 -2.76 -31.03
N GLY A 59 12.52 -2.28 -30.28
CA GLY A 59 12.62 -1.01 -29.54
C GLY A 59 13.82 -0.98 -28.60
N VAL A 60 14.04 -2.04 -27.82
CA VAL A 60 15.21 -2.20 -26.94
C VAL A 60 16.52 -2.25 -27.75
N MET A 61 16.53 -2.95 -28.89
CA MET A 61 17.72 -3.06 -29.73
C MET A 61 18.14 -1.71 -30.33
N TYR A 62 17.19 -0.94 -30.88
CA TYR A 62 17.43 0.43 -31.33
C TYR A 62 17.76 1.40 -30.19
N GLU A 63 17.22 1.21 -28.98
CA GLU A 63 17.57 2.04 -27.81
C GLU A 63 19.01 1.84 -27.32
N ASN A 64 19.58 0.64 -27.50
CA ASN A 64 20.89 0.27 -26.95
C ASN A 64 21.99 0.05 -28.01
N GLY A 65 21.66 0.09 -29.31
CA GLY A 65 22.61 -0.17 -30.40
C GLY A 65 22.95 -1.65 -30.59
N TYR A 66 22.03 -2.56 -30.21
CA TYR A 66 22.27 -4.00 -30.29
C TYR A 66 21.97 -4.52 -31.70
N GLY A 67 23.02 -4.82 -32.48
CA GLY A 67 22.90 -5.32 -33.85
C GLY A 67 22.46 -4.28 -34.90
N VAL A 68 22.23 -3.04 -34.46
CA VAL A 68 21.83 -1.88 -35.27
C VAL A 68 22.51 -0.61 -34.72
N PRO A 69 22.70 0.45 -35.53
CA PRO A 69 23.01 1.76 -34.99
C PRO A 69 21.95 2.22 -33.97
N GLN A 70 22.39 2.85 -32.88
CA GLN A 70 21.48 3.37 -31.85
C GLN A 70 20.57 4.47 -32.44
N ASP A 71 19.26 4.31 -32.29
CA ASP A 71 18.24 5.19 -32.86
C ASP A 71 17.03 5.29 -31.93
N TYR A 72 17.05 6.30 -31.06
CA TYR A 72 15.96 6.54 -30.11
C TYR A 72 14.62 6.91 -30.79
N LYS A 73 14.62 7.37 -32.05
CA LYS A 73 13.38 7.65 -32.80
C LYS A 73 12.73 6.35 -33.25
N LYS A 74 13.51 5.42 -33.82
CA LYS A 74 13.02 4.05 -34.12
C LYS A 74 12.62 3.31 -32.86
N ALA A 75 13.36 3.45 -31.75
CA ALA A 75 12.96 2.90 -30.47
C ALA A 75 11.57 3.41 -30.03
N PHE A 76 11.36 4.73 -30.07
CA PHE A 76 10.07 5.36 -29.79
C PHE A 76 8.94 4.87 -30.74
N GLU A 77 9.20 4.72 -32.04
CA GLU A 77 8.23 4.17 -32.99
C GLU A 77 7.84 2.72 -32.66
N PHE A 78 8.83 1.85 -32.42
CA PHE A 78 8.60 0.44 -32.13
C PHE A 78 7.89 0.23 -30.79
N TYR A 79 8.28 0.98 -29.75
CA TYR A 79 7.53 1.04 -28.51
C TYR A 79 6.12 1.61 -28.69
N SER A 80 5.92 2.60 -29.58
CA SER A 80 4.58 3.14 -29.89
C SER A 80 3.69 2.08 -30.53
N LYS A 81 4.19 1.36 -31.54
CA LYS A 81 3.48 0.27 -32.25
C LYS A 81 3.05 -0.85 -31.29
N ALA A 82 3.87 -1.17 -30.29
CA ALA A 82 3.53 -2.15 -29.24
C ALA A 82 2.60 -1.57 -28.15
N ALA A 83 2.79 -0.32 -27.74
CA ALA A 83 2.06 0.32 -26.64
C ALA A 83 0.58 0.60 -26.98
N VAL A 84 0.26 0.94 -28.24
CA VAL A 84 -1.14 1.14 -28.69
C VAL A 84 -1.94 -0.15 -28.71
N GLN A 85 -1.29 -1.30 -28.93
CA GLN A 85 -1.90 -2.63 -28.79
C GLN A 85 -2.14 -3.01 -27.32
N GLY A 86 -1.60 -2.22 -26.38
CA GLY A 86 -1.73 -2.42 -24.95
C GLY A 86 -0.59 -3.21 -24.33
N PHE A 87 0.60 -3.31 -24.95
CA PHE A 87 1.70 -4.07 -24.35
C PHE A 87 2.37 -3.30 -23.19
N GLY A 88 2.35 -3.87 -21.98
CA GLY A 88 2.70 -3.18 -20.74
C GLY A 88 4.17 -2.74 -20.64
N LEU A 89 5.12 -3.58 -21.08
CA LEU A 89 6.53 -3.21 -21.12
C LEU A 89 6.81 -2.07 -22.11
N ALA A 90 6.21 -2.10 -23.30
CA ALA A 90 6.35 -0.99 -24.26
C ALA A 90 5.72 0.32 -23.75
N GLN A 91 4.59 0.24 -23.04
CA GLN A 91 4.03 1.40 -22.33
C GLN A 91 4.99 1.93 -21.25
N ASN A 92 5.65 1.05 -20.48
CA ASN A 92 6.70 1.49 -19.57
C ASN A 92 7.88 2.16 -20.31
N ASN A 93 8.31 1.61 -21.45
CA ASN A 93 9.49 2.11 -22.16
C ASN A 93 9.19 3.43 -22.91
N LEU A 94 7.98 3.65 -23.43
CA LEU A 94 7.51 4.99 -23.82
C LEU A 94 7.54 5.97 -22.64
N GLY A 95 7.16 5.51 -21.45
CA GLY A 95 7.26 6.30 -20.23
C GLY A 95 8.70 6.71 -19.92
N ALA A 96 9.64 5.77 -20.04
CA ALA A 96 11.07 6.01 -19.86
C ALA A 96 11.64 6.97 -20.92
N ILE A 97 11.31 6.78 -22.20
CA ILE A 97 11.71 7.67 -23.30
C ILE A 97 11.22 9.10 -23.06
N HIS A 98 9.95 9.30 -22.70
CA HIS A 98 9.43 10.63 -22.38
C HIS A 98 10.02 11.22 -21.09
N GLN A 99 10.43 10.40 -20.12
CA GLN A 99 11.13 10.86 -18.92
C GLN A 99 12.58 11.29 -19.24
N ALA A 100 13.24 10.63 -20.18
CA ALA A 100 14.63 10.91 -20.55
C ALA A 100 14.78 12.01 -21.62
N GLY A 101 13.82 12.15 -22.53
CA GLY A 101 13.95 13.00 -23.72
C GLY A 101 14.68 12.31 -24.88
N HIS A 102 14.70 10.96 -24.90
CA HIS A 102 15.41 10.17 -25.90
C HIS A 102 14.62 10.10 -27.21
N GLY A 103 15.10 10.74 -28.28
CA GLY A 103 14.46 10.72 -29.61
C GLY A 103 13.19 11.58 -29.75
N VAL A 104 12.55 11.95 -28.63
CA VAL A 104 11.39 12.85 -28.54
C VAL A 104 11.58 13.86 -27.40
N PRO A 105 10.94 15.05 -27.42
CA PRO A 105 11.03 16.00 -26.33
C PRO A 105 10.66 15.41 -24.97
N GLN A 106 11.43 15.77 -23.94
CA GLN A 106 11.18 15.35 -22.56
C GLN A 106 9.82 15.86 -22.08
N ASP A 107 8.99 14.96 -21.57
CA ASP A 107 7.66 15.27 -21.07
C ASP A 107 7.30 14.32 -19.92
N TYR A 108 7.58 14.75 -18.69
CA TYR A 108 7.25 13.98 -17.50
C TYR A 108 5.73 13.75 -17.32
N LYS A 109 4.85 14.55 -17.91
CA LYS A 109 3.39 14.34 -17.84
C LYS A 109 2.97 13.19 -18.76
N LYS A 110 3.52 13.10 -19.97
CA LYS A 110 3.38 11.92 -20.85
C LYS A 110 4.02 10.69 -20.22
N ALA A 111 5.19 10.81 -19.60
CA ALA A 111 5.84 9.72 -18.88
C ALA A 111 4.93 9.13 -17.80
N ILE A 112 4.38 9.98 -16.93
CA ILE A 112 3.40 9.61 -15.90
C ILE A 112 2.13 8.98 -16.49
N ALA A 113 1.62 9.48 -17.63
CA ALA A 113 0.46 8.89 -18.28
C ALA A 113 0.73 7.45 -18.75
N TRP A 114 1.86 7.23 -19.42
CA TRP A 114 2.27 5.91 -19.90
C TRP A 114 2.61 4.93 -18.76
N PHE A 115 3.37 5.35 -17.75
CA PHE A 115 3.61 4.56 -16.55
C PHE A 115 2.29 4.19 -15.84
N ARG A 116 1.27 5.09 -15.84
CA ARG A 116 -0.06 4.79 -15.28
C ARG A 116 -0.84 3.77 -16.11
N GLU A 117 -0.72 3.73 -17.44
CA GLU A 117 -1.35 2.65 -18.23
C GLU A 117 -0.66 1.31 -17.97
N ALA A 118 0.67 1.25 -18.01
CA ALA A 118 1.44 0.04 -17.70
C ALA A 118 1.17 -0.47 -16.26
N ALA A 119 1.11 0.44 -15.27
CA ALA A 119 0.80 0.10 -13.88
C ALA A 119 -0.61 -0.48 -13.68
N LYS A 120 -1.61 -0.13 -14.52
CA LYS A 120 -2.95 -0.76 -14.48
C LYS A 120 -2.92 -2.22 -14.91
N GLN A 121 -1.95 -2.60 -15.73
CA GLN A 121 -1.69 -4.00 -16.11
C GLN A 121 -0.86 -4.73 -15.04
N GLY A 122 -0.37 -3.99 -14.03
CA GLY A 122 0.43 -4.51 -12.94
C GLY A 122 1.92 -4.64 -13.27
N GLU A 123 2.43 -3.90 -14.26
CA GLU A 123 3.86 -3.93 -14.59
C GLU A 123 4.71 -3.45 -13.40
N ALA A 124 5.57 -4.32 -12.88
CA ALA A 124 6.31 -4.04 -11.64
C ALA A 124 7.33 -2.91 -11.81
N ILE A 125 7.94 -2.81 -12.99
CA ILE A 125 8.83 -1.71 -13.37
C ILE A 125 8.08 -0.38 -13.52
N ALA A 126 6.85 -0.38 -14.04
CA ALA A 126 6.04 0.83 -14.14
C ALA A 126 5.54 1.30 -12.76
N LEU A 127 5.17 0.37 -11.87
CA LEU A 127 4.86 0.66 -10.47
C LEU A 127 6.07 1.26 -9.74
N TYR A 128 7.28 0.75 -9.99
CA TYR A 128 8.53 1.35 -9.49
C TYR A 128 8.78 2.75 -10.07
N ASN A 129 8.61 2.93 -11.38
CA ASN A 129 8.82 4.22 -12.06
C ASN A 129 7.82 5.29 -11.60
N LEU A 130 6.57 4.93 -11.28
CA LEU A 130 5.65 5.82 -10.57
C LEU A 130 6.18 6.18 -9.18
N GLY A 131 6.65 5.20 -8.39
CA GLY A 131 7.26 5.44 -7.09
C GLY A 131 8.43 6.42 -7.15
N PHE A 132 9.34 6.22 -8.10
CA PHE A 132 10.46 7.12 -8.36
C PHE A 132 10.02 8.51 -8.84
N SER A 133 8.98 8.59 -9.67
CA SER A 133 8.43 9.87 -10.13
C SER A 133 7.81 10.68 -8.97
N TYR A 134 7.10 10.03 -8.05
CA TYR A 134 6.60 10.66 -6.82
C TYR A 134 7.71 10.97 -5.80
N GLU A 135 8.79 10.16 -5.75
CA GLU A 135 9.98 10.43 -4.93
C GLU A 135 10.72 11.68 -5.41
N ARG A 136 10.78 11.92 -6.73
CA ARG A 136 11.55 13.00 -7.35
C ARG A 136 10.74 14.25 -7.65
N GLY A 137 9.44 14.11 -7.93
CA GLY A 137 8.56 15.18 -8.41
C GLY A 137 8.49 15.29 -9.94
N PHE A 138 8.74 14.19 -10.66
CA PHE A 138 8.73 14.17 -12.12
C PHE A 138 7.30 13.98 -12.65
N GLY A 139 6.70 15.05 -13.18
CA GLY A 139 5.36 15.02 -13.80
C GLY A 139 4.19 14.91 -12.80
N VAL A 140 4.48 14.67 -11.53
CA VAL A 140 3.58 14.67 -10.38
C VAL A 140 4.18 15.50 -9.24
N PRO A 141 3.36 16.07 -8.33
CA PRO A 141 3.88 16.63 -7.09
C PRO A 141 4.70 15.59 -6.32
N LYS A 142 5.85 16.01 -5.78
CA LYS A 142 6.72 15.14 -4.96
C LYS A 142 6.01 14.76 -3.65
N ASP A 143 5.72 13.48 -3.46
CA ASP A 143 5.12 12.94 -2.22
C ASP A 143 5.74 11.57 -1.91
N TYR A 144 6.44 11.48 -0.78
CA TYR A 144 7.08 10.24 -0.34
C TYR A 144 6.07 9.16 0.11
N ARG A 145 4.84 9.52 0.51
CA ARG A 145 3.79 8.55 0.90
C ARG A 145 3.21 7.86 -0.32
N GLU A 146 2.89 8.60 -1.38
CA GLU A 146 2.57 8.02 -2.68
C GLU A 146 3.73 7.16 -3.18
N ALA A 147 4.97 7.67 -3.16
CA ALA A 147 6.14 6.89 -3.56
C ALA A 147 6.27 5.57 -2.79
N ALA A 148 6.00 5.56 -1.48
CA ALA A 148 5.98 4.36 -0.66
C ALA A 148 4.88 3.37 -1.08
N ILE A 149 3.67 3.84 -1.41
CA ILE A 149 2.55 3.00 -1.87
C ILE A 149 2.90 2.34 -3.23
N TRP A 150 3.48 3.10 -4.16
CA TRP A 150 3.90 2.60 -5.46
C TRP A 150 5.10 1.64 -5.35
N TYR A 151 6.11 1.94 -4.54
CA TYR A 151 7.21 1.02 -4.25
C TYR A 151 6.75 -0.24 -3.51
N GLN A 152 5.82 -0.16 -2.55
CA GLN A 152 5.25 -1.33 -1.88
C GLN A 152 4.47 -2.21 -2.86
N SER A 153 3.77 -1.61 -3.83
CA SER A 153 3.05 -2.33 -4.89
C SER A 153 4.00 -3.07 -5.84
N ALA A 154 5.13 -2.46 -6.20
CA ALA A 154 6.20 -3.10 -6.98
C ALA A 154 6.98 -4.16 -6.19
N ALA A 155 7.31 -3.89 -4.92
CA ALA A 155 8.03 -4.78 -4.01
C ALA A 155 7.24 -6.07 -3.71
N LYS A 156 5.91 -5.97 -3.59
CA LYS A 156 4.98 -7.10 -3.47
C LYS A 156 4.93 -7.99 -4.73
N LYS A 157 5.33 -7.45 -5.89
CA LYS A 157 5.54 -8.18 -7.16
C LYS A 157 6.97 -8.69 -7.33
N GLY A 158 7.78 -8.68 -6.28
CA GLY A 158 9.15 -9.21 -6.27
C GLY A 158 10.24 -8.21 -6.65
N PHE A 159 9.91 -7.07 -7.27
CA PHE A 159 10.90 -6.21 -7.92
C PHE A 159 11.99 -5.70 -6.96
N SER A 160 13.22 -6.20 -7.11
CA SER A 160 14.34 -6.01 -6.18
C SER A 160 14.68 -4.54 -5.92
N LYS A 161 14.70 -3.69 -6.96
CA LYS A 161 14.95 -2.24 -6.81
C LYS A 161 13.83 -1.53 -6.02
N ALA A 162 12.59 -2.01 -6.10
CA ALA A 162 11.50 -1.47 -5.27
C ALA A 162 11.55 -1.99 -3.83
N GLN A 163 11.96 -3.23 -3.61
CA GLN A 163 12.21 -3.76 -2.26
C GLN A 163 13.36 -3.01 -1.60
N TYR A 164 14.46 -2.76 -2.32
CA TYR A 164 15.55 -1.92 -1.85
C TYR A 164 15.10 -0.50 -1.54
N ASN A 165 14.40 0.19 -2.45
CA ASN A 165 13.92 1.55 -2.19
C ASN A 165 12.94 1.60 -1.02
N LEU A 166 12.09 0.58 -0.84
CA LEU A 166 11.23 0.49 0.34
C LEU A 166 12.02 0.21 1.63
N GLY A 167 13.10 -0.58 1.56
CA GLY A 167 14.07 -0.73 2.65
C GLY A 167 14.77 0.59 3.00
N VAL A 168 15.16 1.38 2.00
CA VAL A 168 15.68 2.75 2.18
C VAL A 168 14.63 3.67 2.80
N PHE A 169 13.36 3.53 2.42
CA PHE A 169 12.26 4.33 2.95
C PHE A 169 12.00 4.02 4.43
N TYR A 170 11.88 2.74 4.81
CA TYR A 170 11.79 2.34 6.21
C TYR A 170 13.06 2.69 7.02
N ALA A 171 14.25 2.58 6.42
CA ALA A 171 15.51 2.94 7.09
C ALA A 171 15.67 4.45 7.34
N ARG A 172 14.95 5.30 6.60
CA ARG A 172 15.08 6.77 6.62
C ARG A 172 13.79 7.52 6.99
N GLY A 173 12.69 6.81 7.26
CA GLY A 173 11.38 7.41 7.56
C GLY A 173 10.73 8.15 6.37
N LEU A 174 11.04 7.76 5.13
CA LEU A 174 10.55 8.46 3.94
C LEU A 174 9.14 7.99 3.60
N GLY A 175 8.12 8.76 3.97
CA GLY A 175 6.72 8.46 3.64
C GLY A 175 6.10 7.27 4.41
N VAL A 176 6.91 6.54 5.16
CA VAL A 176 6.54 5.51 6.14
C VAL A 176 7.22 5.83 7.47
N PRO A 177 6.71 5.33 8.62
CA PRO A 177 7.46 5.39 9.88
C PRO A 177 8.84 4.77 9.72
N GLN A 178 9.86 5.33 10.42
CA GLN A 178 11.18 4.72 10.42
C GLN A 178 11.13 3.40 11.20
N ASP A 179 11.56 2.31 10.57
CA ASP A 179 11.61 0.98 11.15
C ASP A 179 12.82 0.23 10.58
N TYR A 180 13.84 0.02 11.42
CA TYR A 180 15.04 -0.71 10.99
C TYR A 180 14.79 -2.22 10.81
N SER A 181 13.78 -2.81 11.44
CA SER A 181 13.44 -4.23 11.28
C SER A 181 12.70 -4.48 9.97
N GLU A 182 11.71 -3.67 9.61
CA GLU A 182 11.10 -3.72 8.28
C GLU A 182 12.13 -3.38 7.19
N ALA A 183 12.98 -2.38 7.40
CA ALA A 183 14.08 -2.10 6.48
C ALA A 183 15.01 -3.30 6.28
N ALA A 184 15.40 -4.00 7.36
CA ALA A 184 16.20 -5.23 7.27
C ALA A 184 15.46 -6.33 6.46
N LYS A 185 14.16 -6.54 6.70
CA LYS A 185 13.34 -7.51 5.96
C LYS A 185 13.24 -7.19 4.46
N PHE A 186 13.19 -5.91 4.10
CA PHE A 186 13.15 -5.47 2.69
C PHE A 186 14.52 -5.48 2.02
N TYR A 187 15.60 -5.12 2.73
CA TYR A 187 16.96 -5.30 2.22
C TYR A 187 17.31 -6.78 2.03
N LYS A 188 16.90 -7.67 2.95
CA LYS A 188 17.12 -9.12 2.82
C LYS A 188 16.52 -9.67 1.51
N LYS A 189 15.25 -9.39 1.22
CA LYS A 189 14.58 -9.84 -0.02
C LYS A 189 15.23 -9.31 -1.30
N ALA A 190 15.81 -8.11 -1.27
CA ALA A 190 16.56 -7.55 -2.40
C ALA A 190 17.99 -8.12 -2.51
N ALA A 191 18.64 -8.39 -1.36
CA ALA A 191 19.98 -8.97 -1.28
C ALA A 191 20.02 -10.46 -1.68
N GLU A 192 18.95 -11.21 -1.36
CA GLU A 192 18.68 -12.57 -1.81
C GLU A 192 18.50 -12.63 -3.34
N GLN A 193 17.92 -11.58 -3.94
CA GLN A 193 17.89 -11.37 -5.40
C GLN A 193 19.18 -10.75 -5.96
N GLY A 194 20.30 -10.87 -5.26
CA GLY A 194 21.62 -10.46 -5.72
C GLY A 194 21.95 -8.96 -5.61
N LEU A 195 20.99 -8.06 -5.34
CA LEU A 195 21.21 -6.61 -5.49
C LEU A 195 22.32 -6.09 -4.53
N PRO A 196 23.45 -5.56 -5.06
CA PRO A 196 24.65 -5.29 -4.24
C PRO A 196 24.46 -4.14 -3.24
N GLU A 197 23.65 -3.13 -3.55
CA GLU A 197 23.34 -2.05 -2.61
C GLU A 197 22.49 -2.55 -1.44
N ALA A 198 21.65 -3.57 -1.66
CA ALA A 198 20.87 -4.22 -0.61
C ALA A 198 21.75 -5.13 0.26
N GLN A 199 22.66 -5.89 -0.34
CA GLN A 199 23.66 -6.69 0.38
C GLN A 199 24.53 -5.80 1.27
N PHE A 200 25.03 -4.69 0.74
CA PHE A 200 25.80 -3.70 1.50
C PHE A 200 25.00 -3.06 2.65
N ASN A 201 23.79 -2.59 2.40
CA ASN A 201 22.95 -1.98 3.44
C ASN A 201 22.56 -2.99 4.54
N LEU A 202 22.28 -4.25 4.19
CA LEU A 202 21.99 -5.29 5.18
C LEU A 202 23.24 -5.68 5.98
N GLY A 203 24.41 -5.78 5.35
CA GLY A 203 25.67 -6.00 6.06
C GLY A 203 25.97 -4.87 7.06
N LEU A 204 25.73 -3.61 6.66
CA LEU A 204 25.80 -2.45 7.56
C LEU A 204 24.76 -2.47 8.69
N PHE A 205 23.65 -3.21 8.55
CA PHE A 205 22.65 -3.36 9.62
C PHE A 205 23.10 -4.41 10.64
N TYR A 206 23.58 -5.56 10.17
CA TYR A 206 24.19 -6.60 11.01
C TYR A 206 25.45 -6.09 11.74
N ALA A 207 26.31 -5.30 11.08
CA ALA A 207 27.47 -4.68 11.72
C ALA A 207 27.15 -3.62 12.79
N LYS A 208 25.88 -3.20 12.91
CA LYS A 208 25.46 -2.06 13.77
C LYS A 208 24.22 -2.35 14.62
N GLY A 209 23.75 -3.60 14.67
CA GLY A 209 22.56 -4.01 15.43
C GLY A 209 21.27 -3.29 15.02
N ARG A 210 21.15 -2.85 13.76
CA ARG A 210 20.02 -2.02 13.31
C ARG A 210 18.84 -2.88 12.87
N GLY A 211 17.90 -3.14 13.78
CA GLY A 211 16.68 -3.92 13.49
C GLY A 211 16.91 -5.43 13.29
N VAL A 212 18.16 -5.87 13.50
CA VAL A 212 18.67 -7.23 13.57
C VAL A 212 19.70 -7.28 14.71
N ALA A 213 20.02 -8.46 15.22
CA ALA A 213 21.14 -8.61 16.17
C ALA A 213 22.48 -8.19 15.53
N VAL A 214 23.49 -7.88 16.36
CA VAL A 214 24.85 -7.65 15.87
C VAL A 214 25.43 -8.98 15.40
N ASP A 215 25.84 -9.03 14.14
CA ASP A 215 26.50 -10.19 13.54
C ASP A 215 27.60 -9.71 12.57
N PHE A 216 28.86 -9.85 12.99
CA PHE A 216 29.98 -9.44 12.15
C PHE A 216 30.29 -10.46 11.04
N ILE A 217 29.89 -11.73 11.19
CA ILE A 217 30.14 -12.81 10.23
C ILE A 217 29.17 -12.71 9.04
N GLU A 218 27.86 -12.65 9.29
CA GLU A 218 26.86 -12.45 8.23
C GLU A 218 27.02 -11.07 7.58
N SER A 219 27.42 -10.04 8.35
CA SER A 219 27.87 -8.76 7.79
C SER A 219 29.01 -8.92 6.79
N ALA A 220 30.12 -9.55 7.19
CA ALA A 220 31.29 -9.70 6.30
C ALA A 220 30.97 -10.56 5.08
N LYS A 221 30.12 -11.59 5.21
CA LYS A 221 29.61 -12.41 4.10
C LYS A 221 28.80 -11.57 3.10
N LEU A 222 27.88 -10.74 3.55
CA LEU A 222 27.10 -9.83 2.71
C LEU A 222 27.97 -8.74 2.06
N LEU A 223 28.93 -8.17 2.81
CA LEU A 223 29.88 -7.19 2.31
C LEU A 223 30.84 -7.79 1.27
N ARG A 224 31.27 -9.05 1.42
CA ARG A 224 32.05 -9.79 0.40
C ARG A 224 31.25 -9.96 -0.89
N LYS A 225 29.96 -10.34 -0.82
CA LYS A 225 29.09 -10.45 -2.00
C LYS A 225 28.90 -9.11 -2.73
N ALA A 226 28.66 -8.02 -1.99
CA ALA A 226 28.58 -6.67 -2.57
C ALA A 226 29.92 -6.20 -3.17
N ALA A 227 31.04 -6.52 -2.52
CA ALA A 227 32.39 -6.18 -2.98
C ALA A 227 32.81 -6.95 -4.25
N ALA A 228 32.39 -8.20 -4.41
CA ALA A 228 32.59 -8.98 -5.63
C ALA A 228 31.86 -8.35 -6.82
N GLN A 229 30.63 -7.85 -6.61
CA GLN A 229 29.87 -7.05 -7.56
C GLN A 229 30.35 -5.59 -7.71
N GLY A 230 31.64 -5.33 -7.47
CA GLY A 230 32.28 -4.03 -7.71
C GLY A 230 32.01 -2.93 -6.68
N LEU A 231 31.15 -3.13 -5.68
CA LEU A 231 30.76 -2.05 -4.74
C LEU A 231 31.93 -1.64 -3.82
N THR A 232 32.63 -0.56 -4.19
CA THR A 232 33.90 -0.16 -3.54
C THR A 232 33.72 0.23 -2.06
N GLN A 233 32.55 0.72 -1.69
CA GLN A 233 32.18 1.02 -0.30
C GLN A 233 32.19 -0.26 0.56
N ALA A 234 31.77 -1.40 0.02
CA ALA A 234 31.81 -2.68 0.73
C ALA A 234 33.26 -3.14 0.98
N LYS A 235 34.15 -2.99 0.00
CA LYS A 235 35.60 -3.24 0.14
C LYS A 235 36.21 -2.39 1.27
N LYS A 236 35.86 -1.10 1.33
CA LYS A 236 36.33 -0.17 2.40
C LYS A 236 35.85 -0.59 3.79
N VAL A 237 34.56 -0.90 3.96
CA VAL A 237 34.00 -1.33 5.26
C VAL A 237 34.59 -2.66 5.71
N LEU A 238 34.76 -3.62 4.79
CA LEU A 238 35.36 -4.92 5.11
C LEU A 238 36.81 -4.78 5.59
N LYS A 239 37.62 -3.90 4.97
CA LYS A 239 38.99 -3.60 5.43
C LYS A 239 39.00 -3.05 6.85
N ILE A 240 38.05 -2.17 7.20
CA ILE A 240 37.91 -1.60 8.56
C ILE A 240 37.47 -2.65 9.59
N MET A 241 36.58 -3.57 9.22
CA MET A 241 36.17 -4.66 10.13
C MET A 241 37.33 -5.62 10.42
N ILE A 242 38.12 -5.96 9.40
CA ILE A 242 39.33 -6.79 9.54
C ILE A 242 40.40 -6.07 10.38
N SER A 243 40.66 -4.77 10.13
CA SER A 243 41.68 -4.02 10.88
C SER A 243 41.30 -3.75 12.34
N LYS A 244 40.03 -3.91 12.70
CA LYS A 244 39.53 -3.84 14.09
C LYS A 244 39.38 -5.22 14.76
N GLY A 245 39.79 -6.30 14.10
CA GLY A 245 39.65 -7.67 14.63
C GLY A 245 38.21 -8.18 14.74
N LEU A 246 37.21 -7.44 14.22
CA LEU A 246 35.79 -7.78 14.33
C LEU A 246 35.39 -9.00 13.48
N VAL A 247 36.23 -9.33 12.48
CA VAL A 247 36.18 -10.58 11.71
C VAL A 247 37.61 -11.03 11.41
N PRO A 248 37.86 -12.34 11.27
CA PRO A 248 39.17 -12.82 10.87
C PRO A 248 39.58 -12.24 9.50
N LYS A 249 40.88 -12.01 9.32
CA LYS A 249 41.49 -11.88 7.99
C LYS A 249 41.05 -13.10 7.15
N PRO A 250 40.69 -12.95 5.87
CA PRO A 250 40.46 -14.11 5.02
C PRO A 250 41.73 -14.97 5.01
N SER A 251 41.58 -16.26 5.25
CA SER A 251 42.67 -17.22 5.05
C SER A 251 43.09 -17.19 3.59
N THR A 252 44.40 -17.27 3.34
CA THR A 252 44.96 -17.48 1.99
C THR A 252 44.62 -18.86 1.44
N ALA A 253 44.22 -19.80 2.31
CA ALA A 253 43.58 -21.07 1.94
C ALA A 253 42.05 -20.91 1.88
N ALA A 254 41.50 -20.63 0.68
CA ALA A 254 40.12 -20.89 0.22
C ALA A 254 39.89 -20.38 -1.22
N SER A 255 40.79 -20.67 -2.17
CA SER A 255 40.69 -20.21 -3.56
C SER A 255 39.76 -21.08 -4.43
N HIS A 256 38.54 -21.34 -3.96
CA HIS A 256 37.48 -21.98 -4.75
C HIS A 256 36.14 -21.25 -4.58
N PRO A 257 35.46 -20.86 -5.67
CA PRO A 257 34.08 -20.40 -5.60
C PRO A 257 33.14 -21.59 -5.40
N GLU A 258 32.30 -21.54 -4.36
CA GLU A 258 31.19 -22.48 -4.19
C GLU A 258 30.26 -22.41 -5.41
N SER A 259 30.30 -23.46 -6.23
CA SER A 259 29.35 -23.65 -7.34
C SER A 259 28.03 -24.21 -6.79
N PRO A 260 26.87 -23.92 -7.41
CA PRO A 260 25.60 -24.50 -6.99
C PRO A 260 25.62 -26.03 -7.15
N PRO A 261 24.89 -26.79 -6.32
CA PRO A 261 24.96 -28.25 -6.32
C PRO A 261 24.44 -28.85 -7.64
N SER A 262 25.36 -29.44 -8.41
CA SER A 262 25.06 -30.23 -9.60
C SER A 262 24.76 -31.69 -9.25
N VAL A 263 23.88 -32.32 -10.03
CA VAL A 263 23.53 -33.76 -9.90
C VAL A 263 24.71 -34.64 -10.34
N ASN A 264 24.85 -35.81 -9.73
CA ASN A 264 25.92 -36.78 -10.00
C ASN A 264 25.93 -37.35 -11.44
N SER A 265 27.12 -37.37 -12.04
CA SER A 265 27.56 -38.42 -12.99
C SER A 265 29.10 -38.55 -12.94
N LYS A 266 29.64 -39.77 -13.08
CA LYS A 266 31.08 -40.11 -12.93
C LYS A 266 31.86 -40.04 -14.27
N ILE A 267 33.16 -40.41 -14.23
CA ILE A 267 34.10 -40.76 -15.34
C ILE A 267 34.84 -39.53 -15.94
N SER A 268 36.16 -39.50 -16.21
CA SER A 268 37.34 -40.29 -15.75
C SER A 268 38.68 -39.61 -16.16
N GLN A 269 39.80 -39.91 -15.47
CA GLN A 269 41.24 -39.86 -15.87
C GLN A 269 41.91 -38.58 -16.48
N ASN A 270 42.86 -37.98 -15.71
CA ASN A 270 44.33 -37.87 -15.91
C ASN A 270 45.01 -37.73 -17.32
N PRO A 271 46.27 -37.21 -17.43
CA PRO A 271 46.89 -36.04 -16.75
C PRO A 271 48.01 -35.26 -17.56
N ALA A 272 48.34 -34.02 -17.14
CA ALA A 272 49.70 -33.36 -17.16
C ALA A 272 50.48 -33.18 -18.50
N PRO A 273 51.72 -32.59 -18.56
CA PRO A 273 52.45 -31.67 -17.64
C PRO A 273 53.11 -30.42 -18.32
N SER A 274 53.78 -29.58 -17.49
CA SER A 274 54.95 -28.70 -17.82
C SER A 274 54.70 -27.38 -18.60
N SER A 275 55.57 -26.34 -18.54
CA SER A 275 56.87 -26.16 -17.86
C SER A 275 57.11 -24.69 -17.35
N SER A 276 58.34 -24.43 -16.88
CA SER A 276 59.01 -23.19 -16.43
C SER A 276 58.98 -21.98 -17.43
N THR A 277 59.52 -20.78 -17.18
CA THR A 277 60.60 -20.35 -16.24
C THR A 277 60.48 -18.86 -15.80
N GLU A 278 61.53 -18.35 -15.13
CA GLU A 278 61.57 -17.18 -14.23
C GLU A 278 62.04 -15.84 -14.85
N SER A 279 62.02 -14.80 -13.99
CA SER A 279 63.07 -13.75 -13.83
C SER A 279 62.97 -12.38 -14.55
N ASN A 280 62.83 -11.36 -13.69
CA ASN A 280 63.68 -10.16 -13.52
C ASN A 280 63.97 -9.09 -14.62
N SER A 281 63.48 -7.89 -14.30
CA SER A 281 64.26 -6.62 -14.07
C SER A 281 64.73 -5.69 -15.22
N ASP A 282 64.49 -4.40 -14.95
CA ASP A 282 65.35 -3.22 -15.13
C ASP A 282 65.67 -2.56 -16.50
N ALA A 283 64.77 -1.65 -16.87
CA ALA A 283 64.95 -0.18 -16.76
C ALA A 283 65.77 0.68 -17.79
N LYS A 284 65.28 1.94 -17.89
CA LYS A 284 65.93 3.23 -18.29
C LYS A 284 65.89 3.74 -19.76
N LYS A 285 65.16 4.87 -19.90
CA LYS A 285 65.48 6.12 -20.63
C LYS A 285 65.54 6.15 -22.17
N SER A 286 64.64 6.96 -22.77
CA SER A 286 65.00 8.32 -23.25
C SER A 286 63.77 9.20 -23.58
N PRO A 287 63.92 10.55 -23.71
CA PRO A 287 62.79 11.50 -23.69
C PRO A 287 62.60 12.33 -24.99
N ARG A 288 61.48 13.07 -25.12
CA ARG A 288 61.49 14.44 -25.71
C ARG A 288 60.21 15.29 -25.50
N ARG A 289 60.46 16.61 -25.37
CA ARG A 289 59.63 17.80 -25.68
C ARG A 289 58.31 18.08 -24.93
N THR A 290 58.30 19.27 -24.31
CA THR A 290 57.10 20.09 -23.99
C THR A 290 56.80 21.08 -25.14
N PRO A 291 55.75 21.90 -25.03
CA PRO A 291 56.03 23.33 -24.83
C PRO A 291 55.17 24.06 -23.76
N ARG A 292 55.58 25.30 -23.47
CA ARG A 292 55.14 26.22 -22.39
C ARG A 292 53.71 26.79 -22.54
N THR A 293 53.13 27.17 -21.39
CA THR A 293 52.65 28.55 -21.11
C THR A 293 52.92 28.90 -19.63
N SER A 294 52.85 30.19 -19.25
CA SER A 294 53.31 30.71 -17.92
C SER A 294 52.25 31.58 -17.19
N PRO A 295 52.44 31.96 -15.91
CA PRO A 295 51.33 32.06 -14.95
C PRO A 295 50.84 33.48 -14.61
N ARG A 296 49.72 33.55 -13.87
CA ARG A 296 49.33 34.70 -13.03
C ARG A 296 49.26 34.28 -11.56
N LYS A 297 49.86 35.09 -10.66
CA LYS A 297 49.64 35.00 -9.21
C LYS A 297 48.31 35.66 -8.84
N ALA A 298 47.60 35.10 -7.87
CA ALA A 298 46.47 35.73 -7.18
C ALA A 298 46.56 35.45 -5.67
N ARG A 299 45.91 36.29 -4.86
CA ARG A 299 46.12 36.37 -3.40
C ARG A 299 45.80 35.08 -2.65
N VAL A 300 46.51 34.86 -1.55
CA VAL A 300 46.08 33.98 -0.46
C VAL A 300 44.80 34.57 0.14
N HIS A 301 43.66 33.97 -0.18
CA HIS A 301 42.57 33.89 0.79
C HIS A 301 42.85 32.68 1.68
N SER A 302 42.70 32.86 2.98
CA SER A 302 42.71 31.75 3.93
C SER A 302 41.67 30.71 3.49
N ALA A 303 42.11 29.48 3.27
CA ALA A 303 41.19 28.41 2.93
C ALA A 303 40.18 28.25 4.08
N LEU A 304 38.90 28.42 3.77
CA LEU A 304 37.82 28.04 4.68
C LEU A 304 37.99 26.54 4.98
N PRO A 305 37.88 26.11 6.24
CA PRO A 305 38.21 24.74 6.61
C PRO A 305 37.38 23.75 5.81
N GLU A 306 38.05 22.91 5.02
CA GLU A 306 37.39 21.81 4.31
C GLU A 306 36.78 20.86 5.35
N CYS A 307 35.55 20.38 5.11
CA CYS A 307 34.85 19.50 6.05
C CYS A 307 35.45 18.08 6.03
N ASP A 308 36.59 17.93 6.70
CA ASP A 308 37.36 16.71 6.95
C ASP A 308 36.59 15.61 7.71
N GLY A 309 35.54 15.99 8.44
CA GLY A 309 34.73 15.12 9.28
C GLY A 309 35.03 15.25 10.78
N SER A 310 35.86 16.20 11.19
CA SER A 310 36.13 16.51 12.60
C SER A 310 34.95 17.19 13.29
N PRO A 311 34.81 17.08 14.64
CA PRO A 311 33.76 17.75 15.39
C PRO A 311 33.89 19.28 15.35
N LEU A 312 32.85 19.96 14.87
CA LEU A 312 32.84 21.41 14.64
C LEU A 312 32.52 22.21 15.92
N THR A 313 33.55 22.65 16.64
CA THR A 313 33.44 23.43 17.88
C THR A 313 33.58 24.94 17.64
N GLY A 314 32.54 25.73 17.93
CA GLY A 314 32.63 27.20 17.87
C GLY A 314 31.27 27.94 17.87
N PRO A 315 31.28 29.28 18.04
CA PRO A 315 30.08 30.12 17.98
C PRO A 315 29.57 30.32 16.55
N VAL A 316 28.24 30.28 16.38
CA VAL A 316 27.56 30.24 15.07
C VAL A 316 27.74 31.53 14.24
N SER A 317 28.09 32.65 14.87
CA SER A 317 28.11 33.99 14.25
C SER A 317 29.32 34.30 13.36
N GLY A 318 30.32 33.42 13.26
CA GLY A 318 31.61 33.77 12.65
C GLY A 318 31.81 33.50 11.15
N PHE A 319 31.08 32.53 10.55
CA PHE A 319 31.52 31.92 9.27
C PHE A 319 30.37 31.63 8.30
N ALA A 320 30.58 31.97 7.01
CA ALA A 320 29.50 32.13 6.03
C ALA A 320 29.13 30.88 5.19
N SER A 321 29.96 29.83 5.16
CA SER A 321 29.77 28.67 4.26
C SER A 321 29.86 27.33 5.00
N TRP A 322 28.69 26.77 5.33
CA TRP A 322 28.54 25.46 5.99
C TRP A 322 27.58 24.53 5.23
N ASP A 323 27.52 24.62 3.89
CA ASP A 323 26.54 23.88 3.09
C ASP A 323 26.94 22.40 2.92
N GLY A 324 26.24 21.51 3.63
CA GLY A 324 26.35 20.05 3.45
C GLY A 324 27.15 19.30 4.51
N CYS A 325 27.70 19.97 5.52
CA CYS A 325 28.47 19.32 6.58
C CYS A 325 27.58 18.83 7.75
N GLN A 326 28.05 17.78 8.45
CA GLN A 326 27.43 17.20 9.64
C GLN A 326 28.32 17.46 10.86
N GLY A 327 27.73 17.83 12.00
CA GLY A 327 28.51 18.08 13.22
C GLY A 327 27.66 18.30 14.47
N THR A 328 28.36 18.45 15.60
CA THR A 328 27.80 18.79 16.91
C THR A 328 28.20 20.22 17.27
N VAL A 329 27.25 21.15 17.25
CA VAL A 329 27.49 22.54 17.65
C VAL A 329 26.88 22.79 19.02
N VAL A 330 27.69 23.32 19.93
CA VAL A 330 27.26 23.87 21.23
C VAL A 330 27.36 25.38 21.14
N ALA A 331 26.24 26.08 21.29
CA ALA A 331 26.24 27.53 21.19
C ALA A 331 26.66 28.17 22.54
N ASN A 332 27.86 28.75 22.57
CA ASN A 332 28.39 29.46 23.75
C ASN A 332 28.00 30.96 23.74
N SER A 333 27.55 31.48 22.59
CA SER A 333 26.98 32.81 22.42
C SER A 333 26.28 32.92 21.04
N PRO A 334 25.34 33.86 20.82
CA PRO A 334 24.84 34.88 21.78
C PRO A 334 23.94 34.29 22.88
N PRO A 335 23.67 35.02 23.99
CA PRO A 335 22.99 34.49 25.19
C PRO A 335 21.67 33.76 24.95
N LYS A 336 20.89 34.16 23.93
CA LYS A 336 19.60 33.54 23.58
C LYS A 336 19.67 32.07 23.13
N TYR A 337 20.87 31.55 22.89
CA TYR A 337 21.15 30.15 22.57
C TYR A 337 22.23 29.54 23.49
N ALA A 338 22.63 30.22 24.57
CA ALA A 338 23.73 29.77 25.42
C ALA A 338 23.38 28.43 26.09
N GLY A 339 24.15 27.39 25.77
CA GLY A 339 23.92 26.02 26.25
C GLY A 339 23.03 25.16 25.35
N ASP A 340 22.42 25.72 24.29
CA ASP A 340 21.72 24.94 23.26
C ASP A 340 22.73 24.05 22.49
N LYS A 341 22.34 22.81 22.20
CA LYS A 341 23.15 21.82 21.48
C LYS A 341 22.39 21.28 20.28
N TYR A 342 23.00 21.34 19.09
CA TYR A 342 22.46 20.70 17.89
C TYR A 342 23.43 19.66 17.32
N VAL A 343 22.91 18.49 16.97
CA VAL A 343 23.62 17.39 16.32
C VAL A 343 22.85 17.04 15.05
N GLY A 344 23.40 17.38 13.88
CA GLY A 344 22.71 17.15 12.61
C GLY A 344 23.35 17.83 11.41
N GLU A 345 22.58 17.94 10.32
CA GLU A 345 23.02 18.59 9.08
C GLU A 345 22.79 20.11 9.10
N PHE A 346 23.71 20.84 8.47
CA PHE A 346 23.67 22.27 8.28
C PHE A 346 23.48 22.65 6.81
N ARG A 347 22.77 23.76 6.58
CA ARG A 347 22.63 24.40 5.26
C ARG A 347 22.42 25.91 5.40
N ASN A 348 23.22 26.72 4.73
CA ASN A 348 23.28 28.19 4.85
C ASN A 348 23.32 28.65 6.32
N GLY A 349 24.23 28.06 7.12
CA GLY A 349 24.37 28.33 8.56
C GLY A 349 23.17 27.91 9.43
N ASN A 350 22.17 27.22 8.87
CA ASN A 350 20.91 26.89 9.54
C ASN A 350 20.71 25.36 9.64
N PHE A 351 20.07 24.92 10.74
CA PHE A 351 19.64 23.53 10.94
C PHE A 351 18.74 23.07 9.78
N ASN A 352 19.06 21.92 9.18
CA ASN A 352 18.34 21.37 8.02
C ASN A 352 18.35 19.84 8.04
N ARG A 353 17.36 19.22 7.38
CA ARG A 353 17.18 17.75 7.34
C ARG A 353 17.11 17.16 8.75
N GLN A 354 17.58 15.93 8.99
CA GLN A 354 17.45 15.29 10.29
C GLN A 354 18.47 15.86 11.29
N GLY A 355 18.03 16.11 12.52
CA GLY A 355 18.92 16.52 13.61
C GLY A 355 18.24 16.49 14.97
N THR A 356 19.04 16.22 16.00
CA THR A 356 18.65 16.36 17.41
C THR A 356 19.01 17.76 17.88
N TYR A 357 18.09 18.44 18.54
CA TYR A 357 18.30 19.72 19.19
C TYR A 357 17.91 19.59 20.67
N VAL A 358 18.85 19.89 21.56
CA VAL A 358 18.60 20.01 23.00
C VAL A 358 18.68 21.50 23.33
N TRP A 359 17.58 22.08 23.76
CA TRP A 359 17.56 23.45 24.28
C TRP A 359 18.19 23.49 25.68
N ALA A 360 18.73 24.64 26.08
CA ALA A 360 19.34 24.87 27.39
C ALA A 360 18.36 24.68 28.56
N ASN A 361 17.04 24.71 28.31
CA ASN A 361 16.01 24.35 29.28
C ASN A 361 15.77 22.83 29.44
N GLY A 362 16.55 22.01 28.73
CA GLY A 362 16.47 20.55 28.70
C GLY A 362 15.48 19.96 27.68
N ASP A 363 14.65 20.76 27.02
CA ASP A 363 13.73 20.26 26.00
C ASP A 363 14.54 19.64 24.83
N GLU A 364 14.11 18.48 24.34
CA GLU A 364 14.79 17.76 23.25
C GLU A 364 13.84 17.57 22.06
N TYR A 365 14.21 18.05 20.87
CA TYR A 365 13.55 17.70 19.61
C TYR A 365 14.43 16.78 18.77
N VAL A 366 13.86 15.68 18.27
CA VAL A 366 14.48 14.77 17.31
C VAL A 366 13.57 14.66 16.08
N GLY A 367 14.04 15.11 14.92
CA GLY A 367 13.27 15.03 13.66
C GLY A 367 13.78 15.97 12.57
N GLU A 368 12.91 16.25 11.60
CA GLU A 368 13.26 17.11 10.46
C GLU A 368 13.32 18.60 10.82
N TRP A 369 14.32 19.28 10.26
CA TRP A 369 14.55 20.71 10.30
C TRP A 369 14.54 21.28 8.88
N ARG A 370 14.11 22.53 8.74
CA ARG A 370 14.33 23.31 7.52
C ARG A 370 14.51 24.78 7.89
N ASN A 371 15.68 25.33 7.55
CA ASN A 371 16.04 26.73 7.80
C ASN A 371 15.85 27.10 9.28
N GLY A 372 16.48 26.32 10.16
CA GLY A 372 16.50 26.57 11.61
C GLY A 372 15.19 26.25 12.35
N LYS A 373 14.21 25.61 11.70
CA LYS A 373 12.86 25.38 12.26
C LYS A 373 12.36 23.94 12.07
N PRO A 374 11.76 23.30 13.09
CA PRO A 374 11.11 22.00 12.97
C PRO A 374 10.07 21.91 11.84
N ARG A 375 10.10 20.79 11.12
CA ARG A 375 9.24 20.46 9.98
C ARG A 375 9.05 18.93 9.92
N GLY A 376 8.27 18.41 8.97
CA GLY A 376 8.21 16.98 8.68
C GLY A 376 7.69 16.17 9.86
N GLN A 377 8.19 14.95 10.04
CA GLN A 377 7.95 14.19 11.28
C GLN A 377 9.00 14.57 12.35
N GLY A 378 8.56 14.67 13.60
CA GLY A 378 9.47 14.93 14.72
C GLY A 378 8.87 14.63 16.08
N THR A 379 9.72 14.14 16.98
CA THR A 379 9.44 13.99 18.42
C THR A 379 9.96 15.22 19.16
N ILE A 380 9.23 15.70 20.15
CA ILE A 380 9.77 16.59 21.20
C ILE A 380 9.43 16.01 22.58
N ASN A 381 10.42 16.00 23.46
CA ASN A 381 10.32 15.69 24.88
C ASN A 381 10.53 17.01 25.65
N PHE A 382 9.57 17.42 26.49
CA PHE A 382 9.62 18.70 27.21
C PHE A 382 10.09 18.52 28.66
N ALA A 383 11.38 18.75 28.95
CA ALA A 383 12.01 18.37 30.21
C ALA A 383 11.30 18.92 31.45
N LYS A 384 10.95 20.22 31.48
CA LYS A 384 10.31 20.86 32.65
C LYS A 384 8.86 20.40 32.91
N SER A 385 8.25 19.67 31.99
CA SER A 385 6.86 19.18 32.13
C SER A 385 6.71 17.66 32.07
N GLY A 386 7.70 16.96 31.51
CA GLY A 386 7.60 15.56 31.10
C GLY A 386 6.76 15.31 29.85
N ASP A 387 6.06 16.33 29.32
CA ASP A 387 5.17 16.18 28.18
C ASP A 387 5.93 15.72 26.92
N LYS A 388 5.23 14.98 26.04
CA LYS A 388 5.81 14.47 24.80
C LYS A 388 4.88 14.71 23.62
N TYR A 389 5.42 15.10 22.48
CA TYR A 389 4.69 15.11 21.20
C TYR A 389 5.46 14.30 20.16
N VAL A 390 4.75 13.46 19.42
CA VAL A 390 5.27 12.67 18.30
C VAL A 390 4.34 12.89 17.11
N GLY A 391 4.80 13.51 16.02
CA GLY A 391 3.98 13.69 14.83
C GLY A 391 4.48 14.78 13.90
N GLU A 392 3.59 15.27 13.05
CA GLU A 392 3.92 16.24 12.00
C GLU A 392 4.17 17.67 12.55
N TRP A 393 5.07 18.39 11.87
CA TRP A 393 5.49 19.77 12.15
C TRP A 393 5.53 20.62 10.87
N ARG A 394 5.19 21.91 11.02
CA ARG A 394 5.30 22.91 9.96
C ARG A 394 5.81 24.24 10.51
N ASN A 395 7.03 24.62 10.12
CA ASN A 395 7.66 25.91 10.43
C ASN A 395 7.74 26.20 11.95
N GLY A 396 8.24 25.23 12.74
CA GLY A 396 8.40 25.35 14.20
C GLY A 396 7.09 25.24 14.99
N LYS A 397 6.06 24.61 14.41
CA LYS A 397 4.74 24.45 15.00
C LYS A 397 4.19 23.04 14.71
N LYS A 398 3.71 22.33 15.74
CA LYS A 398 2.97 21.06 15.62
C LYS A 398 1.81 21.27 14.63
N HIS A 399 1.71 20.43 13.61
CA HIS A 399 0.77 20.62 12.49
C HIS A 399 0.62 19.32 11.71
N GLY A 400 -0.59 18.89 11.35
CA GLY A 400 -0.83 17.57 10.74
C GLY A 400 -1.09 16.51 11.81
N GLN A 401 -1.00 15.23 11.45
CA GLN A 401 -1.31 14.14 12.38
C GLN A 401 -0.22 13.98 13.46
N GLY A 402 -0.62 13.73 14.70
CA GLY A 402 0.31 13.48 15.80
C GLY A 402 -0.33 13.00 17.09
N THR A 403 0.51 12.53 18.01
CA THR A 403 0.15 12.15 19.38
C THR A 403 0.79 13.10 20.38
N PHE A 404 0.02 13.58 21.35
CA PHE A 404 0.51 14.34 22.51
C PHE A 404 0.25 13.58 23.80
N TYR A 405 1.24 13.51 24.68
CA TYR A 405 1.19 12.90 26.01
C TYR A 405 1.42 14.01 27.05
N PHE A 406 0.50 14.14 28.00
CA PHE A 406 0.49 15.17 29.04
C PHE A 406 0.95 14.59 30.38
N ALA A 407 2.26 14.53 30.65
CA ALA A 407 2.86 13.68 31.68
C ALA A 407 2.27 13.92 33.08
N LYS A 408 2.17 15.18 33.52
CA LYS A 408 1.58 15.57 34.83
C LYS A 408 0.12 15.11 35.04
N SER A 409 -0.56 14.65 34.00
CA SER A 409 -1.96 14.19 34.04
C SER A 409 -2.16 12.76 33.53
N GLY A 410 -1.13 12.15 32.93
CA GLY A 410 -1.22 10.92 32.13
C GLY A 410 -2.04 11.05 30.83
N ASN A 411 -2.74 12.16 30.60
CA ASN A 411 -3.68 12.31 29.48
C ASN A 411 -2.98 12.14 28.12
N LYS A 412 -3.73 11.69 27.11
CA LYS A 412 -3.26 11.49 25.75
C LYS A 412 -4.16 12.20 24.74
N TYR A 413 -3.61 12.67 23.63
CA TYR A 413 -4.37 13.06 22.44
C TYR A 413 -3.75 12.41 21.21
N VAL A 414 -4.56 11.87 20.30
CA VAL A 414 -4.15 11.34 19.00
C VAL A 414 -5.03 11.99 17.94
N GLY A 415 -4.45 12.72 16.99
CA GLY A 415 -5.22 13.39 15.93
C GLY A 415 -4.49 14.55 15.27
N GLU A 416 -5.22 15.38 14.54
CA GLU A 416 -4.65 16.50 13.80
C GLU A 416 -4.29 17.70 14.71
N PHE A 417 -3.25 18.42 14.27
CA PHE A 417 -2.82 19.70 14.82
C PHE A 417 -2.80 20.77 13.72
N ARG A 418 -3.00 22.02 14.12
CA ARG A 418 -2.77 23.20 13.28
C ARG A 418 -2.18 24.30 14.16
N ASN A 419 -1.01 24.81 13.77
CA ASN A 419 -0.32 25.92 14.45
C ASN A 419 -0.16 25.70 15.97
N ARG A 420 0.41 24.55 16.38
CA ARG A 420 0.61 24.08 17.78
C ARG A 420 -0.65 23.64 18.53
N LYS A 421 -1.85 23.84 17.99
CA LYS A 421 -3.14 23.53 18.66
C LYS A 421 -3.84 22.34 18.01
N LYS A 422 -4.56 21.53 18.80
CA LYS A 422 -5.42 20.42 18.29
C LYS A 422 -6.44 20.97 17.29
N HIS A 423 -6.61 20.32 16.16
CA HIS A 423 -7.45 20.77 15.03
C HIS A 423 -7.95 19.55 14.24
N GLY A 424 -9.05 19.62 13.51
CA GLY A 424 -9.56 18.48 12.74
C GLY A 424 -9.94 17.30 13.65
N GLN A 425 -9.91 16.08 13.12
CA GLN A 425 -10.34 14.88 13.86
C GLN A 425 -9.27 14.40 14.86
N GLY A 426 -9.72 13.93 16.03
CA GLY A 426 -8.85 13.22 16.97
C GLY A 426 -9.55 12.68 18.22
N THR A 427 -8.83 11.87 18.99
CA THR A 427 -9.26 11.27 20.25
C THR A 427 -8.41 11.79 21.40
N TYR A 428 -9.05 12.33 22.43
CA TYR A 428 -8.42 12.70 23.71
C TYR A 428 -8.80 11.67 24.77
N THR A 429 -7.84 11.17 25.54
CA THR A 429 -8.03 10.24 26.66
C THR A 429 -7.61 10.94 27.95
N TYR A 430 -8.49 10.93 28.95
CA TYR A 430 -8.27 11.51 30.27
C TYR A 430 -7.81 10.40 31.22
N ALA A 431 -6.52 10.30 31.54
CA ALA A 431 -5.99 9.12 32.23
C ALA A 431 -6.49 8.97 33.69
N LYS A 432 -6.76 10.08 34.39
CA LYS A 432 -7.25 10.05 35.79
C LYS A 432 -8.71 9.58 35.95
N SER A 433 -9.54 9.71 34.91
CA SER A 433 -10.94 9.23 34.90
C SER A 433 -11.18 8.04 33.97
N GLY A 434 -10.26 7.78 33.04
CA GLY A 434 -10.41 6.85 31.91
C GLY A 434 -11.20 7.43 30.73
N ASP A 435 -11.79 8.61 30.87
CA ASP A 435 -12.73 9.16 29.87
C ASP A 435 -12.09 9.33 28.51
N THR A 436 -12.90 9.32 27.45
CA THR A 436 -12.45 9.63 26.10
C THR A 436 -13.32 10.69 25.43
N HIS A 437 -12.73 11.46 24.52
CA HIS A 437 -13.45 12.28 23.56
C HIS A 437 -12.89 12.12 22.15
N ALA A 438 -13.65 11.45 21.28
CA ALA A 438 -13.35 11.26 19.86
C ALA A 438 -14.23 12.19 19.00
N GLY A 439 -13.64 13.05 18.18
CA GLY A 439 -14.36 13.99 17.33
C GLY A 439 -13.51 15.15 16.83
N GLU A 440 -14.15 16.20 16.32
CA GLU A 440 -13.45 17.37 15.78
C GLU A 440 -12.91 18.31 16.89
N TYR A 441 -11.82 19.01 16.54
CA TYR A 441 -11.20 20.07 17.31
C TYR A 441 -10.97 21.29 16.43
N LYS A 442 -11.02 22.48 17.02
CA LYS A 442 -10.62 23.75 16.39
C LYS A 442 -9.91 24.61 17.41
N ASN A 443 -8.72 25.09 17.06
CA ASN A 443 -7.88 25.93 17.90
C ASN A 443 -7.66 25.37 19.33
N GLY A 444 -7.52 24.05 19.46
CA GLY A 444 -7.21 23.35 20.72
C GLY A 444 -8.44 22.89 21.51
N LYS A 445 -9.64 23.37 21.17
CA LYS A 445 -10.91 23.06 21.85
C LYS A 445 -11.75 22.10 21.00
N LYS A 446 -12.63 21.32 21.63
CA LYS A 446 -13.61 20.46 20.93
C LYS A 446 -14.50 21.34 20.02
N HIS A 447 -14.75 20.89 18.80
CA HIS A 447 -15.60 21.57 17.83
C HIS A 447 -16.28 20.56 16.90
N GLY A 448 -17.23 20.98 16.07
CA GLY A 448 -17.93 20.08 15.15
C GLY A 448 -18.60 18.94 15.91
N GLN A 449 -18.75 17.78 15.26
CA GLN A 449 -19.32 16.59 15.89
C GLN A 449 -18.29 15.84 16.74
N GLY A 450 -18.71 15.32 17.89
CA GLY A 450 -17.88 14.49 18.75
C GLY A 450 -18.65 13.63 19.75
N THR A 451 -18.01 12.56 20.20
CA THR A 451 -18.47 11.69 21.29
C THR A 451 -17.57 11.86 22.50
N TYR A 452 -18.14 12.14 23.67
CA TYR A 452 -17.51 11.92 24.98
C TYR A 452 -18.00 10.59 25.56
N THR A 453 -17.10 9.80 26.14
CA THR A 453 -17.43 8.63 26.98
C THR A 453 -16.85 8.86 28.37
N TYR A 454 -17.70 8.82 29.40
CA TYR A 454 -17.34 8.87 30.80
C TYR A 454 -17.00 7.44 31.25
N ALA A 455 -15.75 7.15 31.60
CA ALA A 455 -15.32 5.75 31.80
C ALA A 455 -15.68 5.20 33.19
N LYS A 456 -15.89 6.06 34.19
CA LYS A 456 -16.34 5.64 35.53
C LYS A 456 -17.83 5.29 35.59
N SER A 457 -18.70 6.06 34.95
CA SER A 457 -20.13 5.73 34.90
C SER A 457 -20.47 4.79 33.73
N GLY A 458 -19.80 4.97 32.58
CA GLY A 458 -20.16 4.35 31.31
C GLY A 458 -21.02 5.26 30.41
N ASP A 459 -21.41 6.44 30.90
CA ASP A 459 -22.23 7.40 30.15
C ASP A 459 -21.53 7.88 28.88
N LYS A 460 -22.33 8.30 27.89
CA LYS A 460 -21.84 8.86 26.63
C LYS A 460 -22.63 10.10 26.24
N TYR A 461 -21.95 11.14 25.76
CA TYR A 461 -22.57 12.25 25.06
C TYR A 461 -22.10 12.26 23.61
N VAL A 462 -23.03 12.30 22.66
CA VAL A 462 -22.76 12.45 21.23
C VAL A 462 -23.44 13.74 20.75
N GLY A 463 -22.73 14.61 20.06
CA GLY A 463 -23.34 15.83 19.49
C GLY A 463 -22.32 16.89 19.09
N GLU A 464 -22.82 18.09 18.78
CA GLU A 464 -21.97 19.20 18.39
C GLU A 464 -21.23 19.85 19.60
N TYR A 465 -20.04 20.36 19.32
CA TYR A 465 -19.26 21.22 20.19
C TYR A 465 -18.96 22.57 19.53
N ARG A 466 -19.01 23.64 20.34
CA ARG A 466 -18.52 24.98 19.96
C ARG A 466 -17.62 25.50 21.06
N ASN A 467 -16.40 25.90 20.68
CA ASN A 467 -15.39 26.44 21.59
C ASN A 467 -15.14 25.57 22.85
N GLY A 468 -15.20 24.24 22.70
CA GLY A 468 -14.95 23.27 23.77
C GLY A 468 -16.16 22.90 24.63
N LYS A 469 -17.29 23.60 24.48
CA LYS A 469 -18.54 23.31 25.20
C LYS A 469 -19.55 22.63 24.25
N ARG A 470 -20.46 21.82 24.79
CA ARG A 470 -21.58 21.23 24.03
C ARG A 470 -22.43 22.34 23.39
N HIS A 471 -22.83 22.16 22.15
CA HIS A 471 -23.64 23.12 21.40
C HIS A 471 -24.51 22.40 20.35
N GLY A 472 -25.54 23.06 19.81
CA GLY A 472 -26.38 22.47 18.78
C GLY A 472 -27.14 21.23 19.26
N PRO A 473 -27.59 20.35 18.35
CA PRO A 473 -28.26 19.11 18.71
C PRO A 473 -27.28 18.08 19.32
N GLY A 474 -27.79 17.25 20.22
CA GLY A 474 -27.04 16.12 20.79
C GLY A 474 -27.90 15.11 21.55
N THR A 475 -27.21 14.10 22.07
CA THR A 475 -27.78 12.92 22.74
C THR A 475 -26.88 12.56 23.91
N TYR A 476 -27.43 12.50 25.12
CA TYR A 476 -26.76 11.96 26.31
C TYR A 476 -27.36 10.59 26.64
N LYS A 477 -26.56 9.52 26.53
CA LYS A 477 -26.92 8.17 26.97
C LYS A 477 -26.26 7.91 28.32
N PHE A 478 -27.09 7.73 29.35
CA PHE A 478 -26.65 7.26 30.66
C PHE A 478 -26.33 5.76 30.61
N ALA A 479 -25.42 5.29 31.47
CA ALA A 479 -25.02 3.88 31.53
C ALA A 479 -26.17 2.93 31.92
N ASN A 480 -27.18 3.43 32.66
CA ASN A 480 -28.43 2.72 32.95
C ASN A 480 -29.40 2.64 31.74
N GLY A 481 -28.95 2.99 30.54
CA GLY A 481 -29.72 2.93 29.30
C GLY A 481 -30.61 4.13 29.01
N ARG A 482 -30.86 5.04 29.98
CA ARG A 482 -31.66 6.25 29.75
C ARG A 482 -30.99 7.13 28.69
N VAL A 483 -31.76 7.59 27.71
CA VAL A 483 -31.29 8.53 26.67
C VAL A 483 -32.03 9.86 26.80
N THR A 484 -31.31 10.97 26.65
CA THR A 484 -31.87 12.32 26.66
C THR A 484 -31.34 13.10 25.46
N GLU A 485 -32.24 13.53 24.58
CA GLU A 485 -31.92 14.28 23.36
C GLU A 485 -32.35 15.74 23.48
N GLY A 486 -31.69 16.64 22.75
CA GLY A 486 -32.14 18.02 22.61
C GLY A 486 -31.05 18.98 22.13
N MET A 487 -31.13 20.22 22.58
CA MET A 487 -30.30 21.34 22.17
C MET A 487 -29.40 21.81 23.31
N TRP A 488 -28.13 22.09 23.00
CA TRP A 488 -27.17 22.66 23.92
C TRP A 488 -26.72 24.07 23.48
N LYS A 489 -26.54 24.95 24.45
CA LYS A 489 -25.98 26.29 24.25
C LYS A 489 -24.90 26.53 25.29
N ASN A 490 -23.67 26.70 24.80
CA ASN A 490 -22.49 26.97 25.63
C ASN A 490 -22.33 25.98 26.81
N GLY A 491 -22.64 24.70 26.60
CA GLY A 491 -22.50 23.62 27.58
C GLY A 491 -23.74 23.30 28.42
N LYS A 492 -24.66 24.26 28.57
CA LYS A 492 -26.00 24.07 29.18
C LYS A 492 -26.94 23.37 28.18
N PHE A 493 -27.88 22.58 28.68
CA PHE A 493 -29.02 22.06 27.92
C PHE A 493 -30.13 23.12 27.90
N GLU A 494 -30.91 23.19 26.81
CA GLU A 494 -32.06 24.11 26.69
C GLU A 494 -33.39 23.35 26.58
N TYR A 495 -33.65 22.63 25.48
CA TYR A 495 -34.91 21.87 25.22
C TYR A 495 -34.73 20.89 24.05
N SER A 496 -35.77 20.13 23.63
CA SER A 496 -35.72 19.12 22.54
C SER A 496 -36.62 19.44 21.32
N LYS A 497 -36.21 19.09 20.08
CA LYS A 497 -36.97 19.25 18.81
C LYS A 497 -36.56 18.25 17.68
N LYS A 498 -37.42 18.06 16.67
CA LYS A 498 -37.27 17.23 15.42
C LYS A 498 -37.20 18.10 14.14
N VAL A 499 -36.60 17.62 13.03
CA VAL A 499 -36.50 18.31 11.69
C VAL A 499 -36.44 17.30 10.49
N THR A 500 -36.67 17.74 9.23
CA THR A 500 -36.82 16.91 7.98
C THR A 500 -36.14 17.56 6.72
N PRO A 501 -35.76 16.84 5.60
CA PRO A 501 -34.88 17.36 4.51
C PRO A 501 -35.35 17.17 3.01
N SER A 502 -34.57 17.66 2.00
CA SER A 502 -34.75 17.41 0.52
C SER A 502 -33.46 17.58 -0.36
N VAL A 503 -33.39 17.02 -1.60
CA VAL A 503 -32.18 16.88 -2.51
C VAL A 503 -32.52 16.69 -4.04
N THR A 504 -31.66 17.03 -5.03
CA THR A 504 -31.77 16.59 -6.48
C THR A 504 -30.43 16.44 -7.29
N ALA A 505 -30.41 15.87 -8.52
CA ALA A 505 -29.21 15.35 -9.28
C ALA A 505 -29.33 15.19 -10.85
N ARG A 506 -28.39 14.50 -11.59
CA ARG A 506 -28.42 14.19 -13.08
C ARG A 506 -27.48 13.02 -13.61
N LYS A 507 -27.29 12.80 -14.96
CA LYS A 507 -27.02 11.49 -15.70
C LYS A 507 -25.54 11.08 -16.11
N ARG A 508 -25.29 10.13 -17.08
CA ARG A 508 -24.11 9.16 -17.20
C ARG A 508 -23.76 8.50 -18.61
N SER A 509 -22.46 8.40 -19.06
CA SER A 509 -21.78 7.39 -19.98
C SER A 509 -20.22 7.64 -20.08
N ARG A 510 -19.23 7.04 -20.85
CA ARG A 510 -18.98 5.92 -21.84
C ARG A 510 -17.45 5.48 -21.84
N ARG A 511 -16.96 4.43 -22.58
CA ARG A 511 -15.52 4.06 -22.92
C ARG A 511 -15.45 3.04 -24.11
N THR A 512 -14.26 2.59 -24.55
CA THR A 512 -13.91 1.66 -25.68
C THR A 512 -13.94 0.12 -25.38
N PRO A 513 -13.84 -0.79 -26.39
CA PRO A 513 -14.06 -2.26 -26.25
C PRO A 513 -12.81 -3.19 -26.42
N LYS A 514 -12.98 -4.50 -26.13
CA LYS A 514 -12.08 -5.63 -26.47
C LYS A 514 -12.89 -6.92 -26.81
N ARG A 515 -12.22 -7.98 -27.32
CA ARG A 515 -12.76 -9.25 -27.87
C ARG A 515 -13.98 -9.85 -27.15
N LYS A 516 -15.00 -10.27 -27.90
CA LYS A 516 -16.25 -10.87 -27.39
C LYS A 516 -16.08 -12.34 -27.02
N LEU A 517 -16.45 -12.70 -25.79
CA LEU A 517 -17.10 -13.97 -25.47
C LEU A 517 -18.57 -13.88 -25.94
N ASP A 518 -19.23 -15.02 -26.21
CA ASP A 518 -20.68 -15.02 -26.42
C ASP A 518 -21.39 -14.39 -25.19
N PRO A 519 -22.16 -13.31 -25.36
CA PRO A 519 -22.89 -12.67 -24.26
C PRO A 519 -23.90 -13.60 -23.58
N ASN A 520 -24.44 -14.59 -24.29
CA ASN A 520 -25.58 -15.40 -23.83
C ASN A 520 -25.16 -16.69 -23.09
N LYS A 521 -23.95 -17.22 -23.33
CA LYS A 521 -23.39 -18.41 -22.66
C LYS A 521 -23.51 -18.30 -21.14
N ILE A 522 -24.20 -19.27 -20.54
CA ILE A 522 -24.37 -19.40 -19.10
C ILE A 522 -23.11 -20.05 -18.50
N ILE A 523 -22.58 -19.49 -17.42
CA ILE A 523 -21.49 -20.10 -16.62
C ILE A 523 -21.80 -20.01 -15.12
N ARG A 524 -21.21 -20.91 -14.33
CA ARG A 524 -21.24 -20.85 -12.86
C ARG A 524 -20.32 -19.74 -12.37
N ALA A 525 -20.86 -18.78 -11.63
CA ALA A 525 -20.14 -17.72 -10.95
C ALA A 525 -20.18 -17.91 -9.43
N SER A 526 -19.06 -17.62 -8.76
CA SER A 526 -19.02 -17.29 -7.33
C SER A 526 -19.96 -16.11 -7.05
N SER A 527 -20.75 -16.13 -5.98
CA SER A 527 -21.73 -15.06 -5.71
C SER A 527 -21.95 -14.78 -4.21
N GLY A 528 -20.93 -14.29 -3.51
CA GLY A 528 -21.09 -13.69 -2.18
C GLY A 528 -21.48 -14.64 -1.03
N SER A 529 -22.06 -14.06 0.02
CA SER A 529 -22.41 -14.73 1.28
C SER A 529 -23.92 -14.65 1.56
N GLY A 530 -24.40 -15.52 2.44
CA GLY A 530 -25.72 -15.44 3.08
C GLY A 530 -25.66 -16.02 4.50
N PHE A 531 -26.75 -15.98 5.25
CA PHE A 531 -26.83 -16.61 6.57
C PHE A 531 -28.21 -17.20 6.85
N ALA A 532 -28.25 -18.32 7.60
CA ALA A 532 -29.49 -19.01 7.93
C ALA A 532 -30.28 -18.27 9.02
N VAL A 533 -31.60 -18.17 8.80
CA VAL A 533 -32.53 -17.41 9.67
C VAL A 533 -33.70 -18.25 10.21
N SER A 534 -33.89 -19.47 9.72
CA SER A 534 -34.88 -20.43 10.23
C SER A 534 -34.36 -21.87 10.22
N ASN A 535 -34.97 -22.75 11.02
CA ASN A 535 -34.59 -24.16 11.11
C ASN A 535 -34.91 -24.97 9.84
N ASP A 536 -35.84 -24.50 9.00
CA ASP A 536 -36.28 -25.18 7.78
C ASP A 536 -35.50 -24.75 6.52
N GLY A 537 -34.40 -24.00 6.66
CA GLY A 537 -33.47 -23.73 5.56
C GLY A 537 -33.71 -22.41 4.81
N HIS A 538 -34.32 -21.41 5.44
CA HIS A 538 -34.34 -20.04 4.89
C HIS A 538 -33.00 -19.32 5.12
N VAL A 539 -32.54 -18.59 4.10
CA VAL A 539 -31.25 -17.87 4.08
C VAL A 539 -31.46 -16.44 3.56
N ILE A 540 -30.93 -15.45 4.30
CA ILE A 540 -30.91 -14.04 3.89
C ILE A 540 -29.60 -13.71 3.16
N THR A 541 -29.69 -12.87 2.13
CA THR A 541 -28.56 -12.25 1.41
C THR A 541 -28.98 -10.90 0.80
N ASN A 542 -28.15 -10.26 -0.03
CA ASN A 542 -28.53 -9.07 -0.79
C ASN A 542 -29.19 -9.42 -2.14
N ASP A 543 -30.14 -8.59 -2.59
CA ASP A 543 -30.68 -8.68 -3.96
C ASP A 543 -29.54 -8.63 -5.00
N HIS A 544 -28.63 -7.65 -4.90
CA HIS A 544 -27.57 -7.49 -5.90
C HIS A 544 -26.60 -8.68 -6.00
N VAL A 545 -26.54 -9.55 -4.99
CA VAL A 545 -25.72 -10.77 -4.98
C VAL A 545 -26.34 -11.86 -5.86
N ILE A 546 -27.67 -11.93 -5.92
CA ILE A 546 -28.43 -12.93 -6.70
C ILE A 546 -29.06 -12.37 -7.99
N LYS A 547 -28.99 -11.05 -8.23
CA LYS A 547 -29.80 -10.37 -9.26
C LYS A 547 -29.49 -10.81 -10.70
N GLY A 548 -30.36 -11.65 -11.25
CA GLY A 548 -30.25 -12.20 -12.61
C GLY A 548 -29.58 -13.57 -12.68
N CYS A 549 -29.35 -14.23 -11.55
CA CYS A 549 -28.99 -15.64 -11.50
C CYS A 549 -30.13 -16.52 -12.06
N LYS A 550 -29.79 -17.48 -12.92
CA LYS A 550 -30.74 -18.50 -13.43
C LYS A 550 -30.91 -19.68 -12.49
N HIS A 551 -29.83 -20.09 -11.83
CA HIS A 551 -29.83 -21.11 -10.78
C HIS A 551 -29.00 -20.61 -9.60
N ILE A 552 -29.47 -20.80 -8.37
CA ILE A 552 -28.75 -20.43 -7.14
C ILE A 552 -28.46 -21.72 -6.37
N LYS A 553 -27.24 -21.84 -5.84
CA LYS A 553 -26.85 -22.90 -4.91
C LYS A 553 -26.27 -22.32 -3.63
N ILE A 554 -26.76 -22.79 -2.49
CA ILE A 554 -26.25 -22.57 -1.14
C ILE A 554 -25.14 -23.61 -0.87
N HIS A 555 -24.02 -23.20 -0.29
CA HIS A 555 -22.87 -24.07 0.00
C HIS A 555 -22.47 -23.96 1.46
N HIS A 556 -22.24 -25.11 2.10
CA HIS A 556 -21.80 -25.21 3.49
C HIS A 556 -21.13 -26.56 3.73
N GLN A 557 -20.00 -26.58 4.43
CA GLN A 557 -19.26 -27.81 4.80
C GLN A 557 -19.12 -28.83 3.63
N GLY A 558 -18.77 -28.34 2.44
CA GLY A 558 -18.61 -29.14 1.21
C GLY A 558 -19.91 -29.49 0.46
N LYS A 559 -21.09 -29.42 1.10
CA LYS A 559 -22.39 -29.70 0.49
C LYS A 559 -22.86 -28.54 -0.39
N SER A 560 -23.62 -28.85 -1.45
CA SER A 560 -24.17 -27.90 -2.44
C SER A 560 -25.69 -28.10 -2.58
N ILE A 561 -26.50 -27.23 -1.98
CA ILE A 561 -27.96 -27.31 -1.96
C ILE A 561 -28.54 -26.36 -3.01
N ALA A 562 -29.54 -26.79 -3.79
CA ALA A 562 -30.26 -25.91 -4.70
C ALA A 562 -31.19 -24.97 -3.92
N ALA A 563 -31.32 -23.71 -4.36
CA ALA A 563 -32.11 -22.71 -3.65
C ALA A 563 -33.04 -21.94 -4.59
N THR A 564 -34.28 -21.76 -4.15
CA THR A 564 -35.27 -20.86 -4.76
C THR A 564 -35.19 -19.47 -4.11
N VAL A 565 -35.65 -18.45 -4.83
CA VAL A 565 -35.92 -17.12 -4.26
C VAL A 565 -37.37 -17.12 -3.81
N ILE A 566 -37.63 -16.86 -2.54
CA ILE A 566 -39.00 -16.71 -2.00
C ILE A 566 -39.50 -15.30 -2.28
N THR A 567 -38.69 -14.30 -1.92
CA THR A 567 -38.99 -12.89 -2.19
C THR A 567 -37.71 -12.05 -2.20
N PHE A 568 -37.77 -10.82 -2.70
CA PHE A 568 -36.65 -9.89 -2.74
C PHE A 568 -37.13 -8.44 -2.66
N ASP A 569 -36.33 -7.58 -2.02
CA ASP A 569 -36.55 -6.15 -1.92
C ASP A 569 -35.42 -5.39 -2.66
N PRO A 570 -35.67 -4.91 -3.90
CA PRO A 570 -34.70 -4.12 -4.65
C PRO A 570 -34.46 -2.71 -4.10
N ARG A 571 -35.33 -2.21 -3.20
CA ARG A 571 -35.23 -0.86 -2.61
C ARG A 571 -34.23 -0.86 -1.46
N ASN A 572 -34.30 -1.90 -0.62
CA ASN A 572 -33.40 -2.11 0.51
C ASN A 572 -32.26 -3.11 0.23
N ASP A 573 -32.16 -3.67 -0.98
CA ASP A 573 -31.08 -4.56 -1.43
C ASP A 573 -30.97 -5.85 -0.60
N LEU A 574 -32.11 -6.52 -0.40
CA LEU A 574 -32.25 -7.80 0.33
C LEU A 574 -32.93 -8.87 -0.52
N ALA A 575 -32.63 -10.14 -0.24
CA ALA A 575 -33.34 -11.28 -0.79
C ALA A 575 -33.45 -12.41 0.23
N LEU A 576 -34.59 -13.11 0.19
CA LEU A 576 -34.89 -14.32 0.96
C LEU A 576 -34.79 -15.54 0.04
N LEU A 577 -33.90 -16.47 0.38
CA LEU A 577 -33.73 -17.75 -0.27
C LEU A 577 -34.29 -18.88 0.60
N LYS A 578 -34.73 -19.96 -0.05
CA LYS A 578 -35.10 -21.23 0.58
C LYS A 578 -34.32 -22.35 -0.08
N GLY A 579 -33.68 -23.19 0.72
CA GLY A 579 -33.11 -24.47 0.27
C GLY A 579 -33.76 -25.63 1.02
N ASN A 580 -33.71 -26.84 0.45
CA ASN A 580 -34.13 -28.05 1.16
C ASN A 580 -32.99 -28.57 2.05
N PHE A 581 -32.86 -28.02 3.26
CA PHE A 581 -31.90 -28.44 4.28
C PHE A 581 -32.29 -27.89 5.67
N HIS A 582 -31.82 -28.55 6.73
CA HIS A 582 -31.95 -28.07 8.11
C HIS A 582 -30.60 -27.53 8.61
N PRO A 583 -30.46 -26.23 8.95
CA PRO A 583 -29.20 -25.67 9.45
C PRO A 583 -28.81 -26.20 10.83
N SER A 584 -27.54 -26.55 11.03
CA SER A 584 -26.97 -26.89 12.35
C SER A 584 -26.75 -25.67 13.24
N THR A 585 -26.94 -24.46 12.71
CA THR A 585 -26.94 -23.20 13.45
C THR A 585 -27.78 -22.21 12.64
N VAL A 586 -28.73 -21.59 13.32
CA VAL A 586 -29.57 -20.50 12.80
C VAL A 586 -29.22 -19.24 13.58
N PHE A 587 -29.05 -18.12 12.89
CA PHE A 587 -28.83 -16.86 13.58
C PHE A 587 -30.16 -16.22 14.02
N PRO A 588 -30.31 -15.87 15.31
CA PRO A 588 -31.36 -14.94 15.70
C PRO A 588 -31.10 -13.54 15.11
N LEU A 589 -32.16 -12.90 14.63
CA LEU A 589 -32.15 -11.47 14.39
C LEU A 589 -32.34 -10.75 15.73
N SER A 590 -31.56 -9.71 16.00
CA SER A 590 -31.77 -8.91 17.20
C SER A 590 -33.17 -8.30 17.22
N ASN A 591 -33.80 -8.29 18.39
CA ASN A 591 -34.96 -7.46 18.69
C ASN A 591 -34.53 -6.02 19.01
N ASP A 592 -33.29 -5.85 19.50
CA ASP A 592 -32.70 -4.55 19.80
C ASP A 592 -32.44 -3.79 18.48
N LYS A 593 -32.81 -2.51 18.44
CA LYS A 593 -32.38 -1.62 17.35
C LYS A 593 -30.85 -1.50 17.40
N PRO A 594 -30.12 -1.59 16.27
CA PRO A 594 -28.67 -1.45 16.29
C PRO A 594 -28.27 -0.11 16.90
N GLU A 595 -27.24 -0.09 17.76
CA GLU A 595 -26.83 1.11 18.51
C GLU A 595 -25.64 1.83 17.89
N LEU A 596 -25.57 3.15 18.10
CA LEU A 596 -24.42 3.94 17.65
C LEU A 596 -23.18 3.59 18.51
N LEU A 597 -22.04 3.38 17.86
CA LEU A 597 -20.80 2.87 18.46
C LEU A 597 -20.94 1.47 19.09
N GLN A 598 -21.94 0.69 18.69
CA GLN A 598 -22.02 -0.73 19.01
C GLN A 598 -20.82 -1.46 18.41
N ASP A 599 -20.09 -2.22 19.24
CA ASP A 599 -19.08 -3.17 18.80
C ASP A 599 -19.74 -4.27 17.96
N VAL A 600 -19.25 -4.49 16.74
CA VAL A 600 -19.83 -5.47 15.81
C VAL A 600 -18.79 -6.36 15.14
N TYR A 601 -19.21 -7.58 14.82
CA TYR A 601 -18.45 -8.57 14.05
C TYR A 601 -19.12 -8.80 12.71
N VAL A 602 -18.42 -8.52 11.61
CA VAL A 602 -18.93 -8.76 10.26
C VAL A 602 -18.30 -10.03 9.70
N ALA A 603 -19.14 -10.98 9.31
CA ALA A 603 -18.69 -12.28 8.81
C ALA A 603 -19.07 -12.50 7.34
N GLY A 604 -18.26 -13.24 6.61
CA GLY A 604 -18.56 -13.63 5.22
C GLY A 604 -17.43 -14.43 4.57
N TYR A 605 -17.73 -14.98 3.40
CA TYR A 605 -16.78 -15.74 2.58
C TYR A 605 -16.11 -14.81 1.55
N PRO A 606 -14.75 -14.73 1.51
CA PRO A 606 -14.05 -13.92 0.53
C PRO A 606 -14.23 -14.47 -0.89
N PHE A 607 -14.18 -13.57 -1.87
CA PHE A 607 -14.43 -13.88 -3.28
C PHE A 607 -13.20 -14.46 -3.99
N GLY A 608 -13.38 -15.46 -4.87
CA GLY A 608 -12.28 -16.07 -5.61
C GLY A 608 -12.70 -17.02 -6.75
N ARG A 609 -11.70 -17.56 -7.47
CA ARG A 609 -11.88 -18.52 -8.58
C ARG A 609 -12.32 -19.92 -8.12
N LYS A 610 -12.15 -20.26 -6.85
CA LYS A 610 -12.71 -21.44 -6.18
C LYS A 610 -13.71 -20.97 -5.12
N VAL A 611 -14.64 -21.85 -4.71
CA VAL A 611 -15.46 -21.65 -3.50
C VAL A 611 -14.52 -21.41 -2.32
N SER A 612 -14.67 -20.33 -1.57
CA SER A 612 -13.86 -20.15 -0.36
C SER A 612 -14.30 -21.17 0.69
N THR A 613 -13.38 -22.03 1.10
CA THR A 613 -13.60 -23.01 2.17
C THR A 613 -13.50 -22.40 3.57
N SER A 614 -12.98 -21.18 3.70
CA SER A 614 -12.85 -20.47 4.98
C SER A 614 -13.69 -19.20 5.02
N ILE A 615 -14.33 -18.98 6.17
CA ILE A 615 -14.99 -17.73 6.53
C ILE A 615 -13.96 -16.70 7.02
N LYS A 616 -14.27 -15.41 6.86
CA LYS A 616 -13.51 -14.29 7.45
C LYS A 616 -14.44 -13.47 8.33
N VAL A 617 -13.93 -13.08 9.50
CA VAL A 617 -14.65 -12.30 10.51
C VAL A 617 -13.84 -11.03 10.78
N THR A 618 -14.53 -9.89 10.87
CA THR A 618 -13.90 -8.58 11.02
C THR A 618 -14.58 -7.81 12.14
N LYS A 619 -13.83 -7.36 13.16
CA LYS A 619 -14.39 -6.44 14.16
C LYS A 619 -14.45 -5.01 13.61
N GLY A 620 -15.45 -4.26 14.02
CA GLY A 620 -15.58 -2.82 13.81
C GLY A 620 -16.64 -2.24 14.74
N ILE A 621 -17.10 -1.03 14.44
CA ILE A 621 -18.21 -0.38 15.16
C ILE A 621 -19.29 0.11 14.20
N ILE A 622 -20.52 0.27 14.69
CA ILE A 622 -21.57 1.01 13.98
C ILE A 622 -21.29 2.50 14.07
N SER A 623 -20.81 3.10 12.98
CA SER A 623 -20.41 4.52 12.89
C SER A 623 -21.58 5.47 12.56
N SER A 624 -22.71 4.96 12.07
CA SER A 624 -23.97 5.73 12.00
C SER A 624 -25.20 4.82 11.94
N LEU A 625 -26.31 5.27 12.54
CA LEU A 625 -27.63 4.64 12.45
C LEU A 625 -28.43 5.02 11.20
N THR A 626 -27.82 5.73 10.25
CA THR A 626 -28.40 6.02 8.94
C THR A 626 -27.34 5.85 7.86
N GLY A 627 -27.65 5.12 6.79
CA GLY A 627 -26.76 5.00 5.63
C GLY A 627 -26.60 6.31 4.85
N ILE A 628 -25.77 6.30 3.79
CA ILE A 628 -25.51 7.47 2.95
C ILE A 628 -26.83 8.12 2.48
N GLY A 629 -26.94 9.43 2.65
CA GLY A 629 -28.14 10.19 2.29
C GLY A 629 -29.28 10.00 3.28
N ASN A 630 -28.95 9.79 4.57
CA ASN A 630 -29.90 9.58 5.68
C ASN A 630 -30.85 8.39 5.45
N ASN A 631 -30.39 7.32 4.79
CA ASN A 631 -31.23 6.14 4.59
C ASN A 631 -31.39 5.37 5.93
N PHE A 632 -32.56 5.50 6.56
CA PHE A 632 -32.89 4.88 7.83
C PHE A 632 -32.99 3.34 7.78
N SER A 633 -33.15 2.73 6.61
CA SER A 633 -33.03 1.27 6.42
C SER A 633 -31.62 0.75 6.68
N ASN A 634 -30.61 1.63 6.59
CA ASN A 634 -29.20 1.25 6.57
C ASN A 634 -28.47 1.75 7.83
N ILE A 635 -27.37 1.06 8.14
CA ILE A 635 -26.33 1.49 9.08
C ILE A 635 -25.02 1.74 8.33
N GLN A 636 -24.16 2.55 8.93
CA GLN A 636 -22.75 2.69 8.55
C GLN A 636 -21.90 1.94 9.57
N ILE A 637 -20.86 1.25 9.10
CA ILE A 637 -19.97 0.43 9.92
C ILE A 637 -18.52 0.68 9.54
N ASP A 638 -17.70 1.02 10.54
CA ASP A 638 -16.26 1.20 10.37
C ASP A 638 -15.56 -0.13 10.68
N ALA A 639 -15.60 -1.03 9.70
CA ALA A 639 -15.03 -2.38 9.73
C ALA A 639 -14.27 -2.65 8.41
N ALA A 640 -13.15 -3.39 8.48
CA ALA A 640 -12.23 -3.63 7.36
C ALA A 640 -12.69 -4.71 6.36
N LEU A 641 -13.89 -4.54 5.77
CA LEU A 641 -14.53 -5.56 4.93
C LEU A 641 -13.72 -5.95 3.69
N GLN A 642 -13.77 -7.24 3.34
CA GLN A 642 -13.10 -7.81 2.17
C GLN A 642 -14.06 -8.06 1.00
N PRO A 643 -13.59 -8.11 -0.25
CA PRO A 643 -14.40 -8.51 -1.39
C PRO A 643 -14.98 -9.92 -1.19
N GLY A 644 -16.31 -10.05 -1.26
CA GLY A 644 -17.05 -11.30 -1.01
C GLY A 644 -17.97 -11.27 0.21
N ASN A 645 -17.68 -10.41 1.19
CA ASN A 645 -18.44 -10.31 2.46
C ASN A 645 -19.88 -9.76 2.31
N SER A 646 -20.38 -9.47 1.10
CA SER A 646 -21.76 -9.00 0.92
C SER A 646 -22.77 -10.11 1.17
N GLY A 647 -23.91 -9.75 1.76
CA GLY A 647 -24.96 -10.67 2.17
C GLY A 647 -24.64 -11.44 3.46
N GLY A 648 -23.42 -11.29 4.00
CA GLY A 648 -23.02 -11.88 5.28
C GLY A 648 -23.57 -11.10 6.49
N PRO A 649 -23.62 -11.73 7.67
CA PRO A 649 -24.19 -11.11 8.86
C PRO A 649 -23.24 -10.11 9.52
N ILE A 650 -23.80 -9.01 10.02
CA ILE A 650 -23.22 -8.09 11.00
C ILE A 650 -23.81 -8.49 12.36
N LEU A 651 -22.95 -8.81 13.33
CA LEU A 651 -23.32 -9.46 14.59
C LEU A 651 -22.92 -8.62 15.81
N ASP A 652 -23.70 -8.70 16.88
CA ASP A 652 -23.32 -8.20 18.21
C ASP A 652 -22.41 -9.20 18.97
N ASP A 653 -22.05 -8.87 20.21
CA ASP A 653 -21.27 -9.74 21.12
C ASP A 653 -22.08 -10.90 21.71
N LYS A 654 -23.41 -10.84 21.63
CA LYS A 654 -24.35 -11.93 21.95
C LYS A 654 -24.52 -12.90 20.77
N GLY A 655 -23.97 -12.59 19.60
CA GLY A 655 -24.13 -13.38 18.37
C GLY A 655 -25.49 -13.23 17.67
N ASN A 656 -26.27 -12.20 18.00
CA ASN A 656 -27.45 -11.83 17.22
C ASN A 656 -27.04 -11.02 16.00
N VAL A 657 -27.78 -11.15 14.90
CA VAL A 657 -27.63 -10.28 13.74
C VAL A 657 -28.21 -8.91 14.05
N VAL A 658 -27.45 -7.85 13.75
CA VAL A 658 -27.89 -6.44 13.80
C VAL A 658 -27.98 -5.81 12.41
N GLY A 659 -27.42 -6.48 11.39
CA GLY A 659 -27.69 -6.14 9.99
C GLY A 659 -27.06 -7.09 8.97
N VAL A 660 -27.33 -6.84 7.69
CA VAL A 660 -26.74 -7.56 6.55
C VAL A 660 -25.66 -6.68 5.92
N ALA A 661 -24.44 -7.19 5.78
CA ALA A 661 -23.32 -6.43 5.23
C ALA A 661 -23.48 -6.18 3.72
N VAL A 662 -23.27 -4.94 3.30
CA VAL A 662 -23.30 -4.51 1.89
C VAL A 662 -21.88 -4.21 1.45
N ALA A 663 -21.41 -4.86 0.38
CA ALA A 663 -20.09 -4.60 -0.17
C ALA A 663 -19.94 -3.14 -0.64
N ARG A 664 -18.79 -2.55 -0.28
CA ARG A 664 -18.38 -1.15 -0.51
C ARG A 664 -18.91 -0.56 -1.82
N LEU A 665 -19.95 0.26 -1.70
CA LEU A 665 -20.68 0.88 -2.82
C LEU A 665 -19.75 1.59 -3.83
N ASP A 666 -20.11 1.52 -5.12
CA ASP A 666 -19.35 2.07 -6.26
C ASP A 666 -18.86 3.50 -5.97
N LYS A 667 -17.53 3.64 -5.85
CA LYS A 667 -16.82 4.89 -5.53
C LYS A 667 -17.26 6.05 -6.45
N MET A 668 -17.50 5.77 -7.74
CA MET A 668 -17.92 6.79 -8.70
C MET A 668 -19.40 7.17 -8.55
N LYS A 669 -20.26 6.21 -8.21
CA LYS A 669 -21.71 6.43 -8.01
C LYS A 669 -22.00 7.14 -6.70
N VAL A 670 -21.28 6.83 -5.63
CA VAL A 670 -21.38 7.52 -4.33
C VAL A 670 -20.96 8.98 -4.47
N LEU A 671 -19.73 9.22 -4.95
CA LEU A 671 -19.20 10.58 -5.14
C LEU A 671 -20.11 11.44 -6.03
N LYS A 672 -20.64 10.86 -7.11
CA LYS A 672 -21.52 11.56 -8.07
C LYS A 672 -22.95 11.81 -7.55
N LYS A 673 -23.43 11.08 -6.53
CA LYS A 673 -24.76 11.31 -5.92
C LYS A 673 -24.68 12.17 -4.65
N PHE A 674 -23.56 12.17 -3.94
CA PHE A 674 -23.47 12.74 -2.59
C PHE A 674 -22.30 13.72 -2.38
N GLY A 675 -21.51 14.03 -3.42
CA GLY A 675 -20.46 15.06 -3.41
C GLY A 675 -19.18 14.70 -2.66
N SER A 676 -19.25 13.77 -1.71
CA SER A 676 -18.11 13.32 -0.89
C SER A 676 -17.95 11.80 -0.91
N LEU A 677 -16.84 11.34 -0.31
CA LEU A 677 -16.54 9.94 -0.07
C LEU A 677 -16.01 9.80 1.36
N PRO A 678 -16.79 9.23 2.29
CA PRO A 678 -16.28 8.75 3.56
C PRO A 678 -15.19 7.70 3.29
N GLU A 679 -13.98 7.93 3.78
CA GLU A 679 -12.91 6.93 3.68
C GLU A 679 -13.03 5.92 4.82
N ASN A 680 -12.84 4.64 4.49
CA ASN A 680 -12.92 3.48 5.39
C ASN A 680 -14.31 3.09 5.96
N THR A 681 -15.35 3.89 5.76
CA THR A 681 -16.73 3.52 6.11
C THR A 681 -17.33 2.48 5.15
N ASN A 682 -17.96 1.45 5.70
CA ASN A 682 -18.77 0.44 5.00
C ASN A 682 -20.24 0.52 5.45
N PHE A 683 -21.12 -0.33 4.90
CA PHE A 683 -22.57 -0.22 5.10
C PHE A 683 -23.22 -1.57 5.41
N GLY A 684 -24.35 -1.51 6.11
CA GLY A 684 -25.24 -2.65 6.28
C GLY A 684 -26.71 -2.24 6.21
N ILE A 685 -27.59 -3.23 6.05
CA ILE A 685 -29.06 -3.06 6.09
C ILE A 685 -29.54 -3.57 7.45
N LYS A 686 -30.39 -2.82 8.15
CA LYS A 686 -30.82 -3.15 9.53
C LYS A 686 -31.68 -4.40 9.58
N THR A 687 -31.56 -5.15 10.69
CA THR A 687 -32.45 -6.30 10.96
C THR A 687 -33.92 -5.96 10.99
N SER A 688 -34.33 -4.72 11.30
CA SER A 688 -35.74 -4.31 11.17
C SER A 688 -36.27 -4.47 9.75
N VAL A 689 -35.45 -4.26 8.72
CA VAL A 689 -35.86 -4.43 7.31
C VAL A 689 -35.85 -5.90 6.90
N VAL A 690 -34.87 -6.65 7.40
CA VAL A 690 -34.78 -8.12 7.21
C VAL A 690 -36.01 -8.81 7.83
N ARG A 691 -36.41 -8.37 9.02
CA ARG A 691 -37.56 -8.86 9.77
C ARG A 691 -38.87 -8.69 9.00
N ASN A 692 -39.12 -7.50 8.43
CA ASN A 692 -40.30 -7.26 7.59
C ASN A 692 -40.41 -8.25 6.41
N ILE A 693 -39.28 -8.63 5.79
CA ILE A 693 -39.24 -9.61 4.67
C ILE A 693 -39.58 -11.04 5.16
N LEU A 694 -39.19 -11.38 6.38
CA LEU A 694 -39.42 -12.70 6.97
C LEU A 694 -40.85 -12.84 7.50
N GLU A 695 -41.36 -11.80 8.15
CA GLU A 695 -42.75 -11.72 8.62
C GLU A 695 -43.73 -11.71 7.44
N SER A 696 -43.48 -10.95 6.37
CA SER A 696 -44.30 -11.01 5.13
C SER A 696 -44.13 -12.30 4.32
N SER A 697 -43.22 -13.20 4.72
CA SER A 697 -43.03 -14.54 4.15
C SER A 697 -43.37 -15.67 5.14
N ASN A 698 -44.00 -15.36 6.28
CA ASN A 698 -44.34 -16.31 7.36
C ASN A 698 -43.16 -17.17 7.88
N VAL A 699 -41.93 -16.64 7.85
CA VAL A 699 -40.73 -17.37 8.28
C VAL A 699 -40.54 -17.28 9.80
N SER A 700 -40.59 -18.43 10.48
CA SER A 700 -40.33 -18.54 11.92
C SER A 700 -38.86 -18.27 12.27
N LEU A 701 -38.63 -17.48 13.33
CA LEU A 701 -37.30 -17.00 13.76
C LEU A 701 -36.99 -17.46 15.20
N PRO A 702 -35.75 -17.88 15.50
CA PRO A 702 -35.36 -18.23 16.85
C PRO A 702 -35.32 -17.00 17.78
N ARG A 703 -35.58 -17.21 19.08
CA ARG A 703 -35.50 -16.16 20.10
C ARG A 703 -34.07 -15.61 20.22
N PRO A 704 -33.86 -14.28 20.37
CA PRO A 704 -32.52 -13.71 20.46
C PRO A 704 -31.72 -14.12 21.70
N ASN A 705 -30.40 -14.19 21.52
CA ASN A 705 -29.45 -14.37 22.61
C ASN A 705 -29.46 -13.11 23.50
N THR A 706 -29.80 -13.28 24.78
CA THR A 706 -29.87 -12.18 25.75
C THR A 706 -28.55 -11.90 26.46
N ARG A 707 -27.61 -12.86 26.45
CA ARG A 707 -26.30 -12.78 27.11
C ARG A 707 -25.16 -12.85 26.10
N SER A 708 -24.07 -12.12 26.37
CA SER A 708 -22.83 -12.14 25.58
C SER A 708 -22.24 -13.54 25.46
N ILE A 709 -21.62 -13.85 24.31
CA ILE A 709 -21.09 -15.18 24.00
C ILE A 709 -19.55 -15.15 23.94
N SER A 710 -18.89 -16.18 24.48
CA SER A 710 -17.43 -16.28 24.45
C SER A 710 -16.90 -16.29 23.01
N LYS A 711 -15.75 -15.63 22.76
CA LYS A 711 -15.17 -15.47 21.41
C LYS A 711 -15.01 -16.80 20.65
N SER A 712 -14.72 -17.89 21.35
CA SER A 712 -14.66 -19.25 20.80
C SER A 712 -16.04 -19.74 20.32
N LYS A 713 -17.07 -19.65 21.17
CA LYS A 713 -18.44 -20.05 20.81
C LYS A 713 -19.04 -19.15 19.73
N LEU A 714 -18.76 -17.84 19.76
CA LEU A 714 -19.15 -16.89 18.71
C LEU A 714 -18.50 -17.25 17.37
N GLY A 715 -17.19 -17.60 17.35
CA GLY A 715 -16.51 -18.08 16.15
C GLY A 715 -17.11 -19.36 15.57
N LYS A 716 -17.50 -20.32 16.42
CA LYS A 716 -18.21 -21.55 16.00
C LYS A 716 -19.59 -21.25 15.41
N ILE A 717 -20.40 -20.43 16.09
CA ILE A 717 -21.72 -19.99 15.60
C ILE A 717 -21.58 -19.30 14.24
N ILE A 718 -20.60 -18.40 14.08
CA ILE A 718 -20.32 -17.72 12.82
C ILE A 718 -19.98 -18.70 11.70
N SER A 719 -19.12 -19.69 11.98
CA SER A 719 -18.70 -20.67 10.98
C SER A 719 -19.79 -21.67 10.58
N ASN A 720 -20.84 -21.85 11.39
CA ASN A 720 -21.94 -22.79 11.13
C ASN A 720 -23.20 -22.10 10.56
N GLY A 721 -23.52 -20.88 11.01
CA GLY A 721 -24.70 -20.14 10.58
C GLY A 721 -24.53 -19.36 9.26
N THR A 722 -23.29 -19.20 8.79
CA THR A 722 -22.98 -18.46 7.56
C THR A 722 -22.78 -19.40 6.38
N TYR A 723 -23.28 -18.99 5.21
CA TYR A 723 -23.34 -19.79 3.99
C TYR A 723 -22.67 -19.05 2.84
N TYR A 724 -22.00 -19.79 1.96
CA TYR A 724 -21.48 -19.25 0.70
C TYR A 724 -22.53 -19.48 -0.40
N LEU A 725 -22.69 -18.53 -1.32
CA LEU A 725 -23.61 -18.68 -2.45
C LEU A 725 -22.82 -18.73 -3.77
N SER A 726 -23.24 -19.58 -4.70
CA SER A 726 -22.82 -19.49 -6.11
C SER A 726 -24.03 -19.62 -7.02
N CYS A 727 -23.99 -18.95 -8.17
CA CYS A 727 -25.12 -18.88 -9.06
C CYS A 727 -24.71 -18.95 -10.54
N TRP A 728 -25.67 -19.26 -11.42
CA TRP A 728 -25.44 -19.41 -12.85
C TRP A 728 -25.92 -18.16 -13.59
N MET A 729 -25.05 -17.55 -14.40
CA MET A 729 -25.34 -16.30 -15.12
C MET A 729 -24.74 -16.32 -16.52
N THR A 730 -25.36 -15.58 -17.44
CA THR A 730 -24.79 -15.33 -18.77
C THR A 730 -23.53 -14.45 -18.68
N VAL A 731 -22.60 -14.59 -19.63
CA VAL A 731 -21.39 -13.75 -19.66
C VAL A 731 -21.72 -12.26 -19.71
N ALA A 732 -22.77 -11.84 -20.43
CA ALA A 732 -23.24 -10.45 -20.45
C ALA A 732 -23.78 -9.98 -19.09
N GLN A 733 -24.52 -10.81 -18.35
CA GLN A 733 -24.94 -10.49 -16.98
C GLN A 733 -23.73 -10.33 -16.06
N ILE A 734 -22.74 -11.23 -16.15
CA ILE A 734 -21.49 -11.15 -15.37
C ILE A 734 -20.74 -9.86 -15.72
N GLN A 735 -20.54 -9.54 -17.01
CA GLN A 735 -19.93 -8.27 -17.45
C GLN A 735 -20.72 -7.05 -16.98
N LYS A 736 -22.06 -7.10 -16.98
CA LYS A 736 -22.94 -6.06 -16.43
C LYS A 736 -22.73 -5.90 -14.92
N MET A 737 -22.43 -6.97 -14.17
CA MET A 737 -21.98 -6.88 -12.77
C MET A 737 -20.56 -6.31 -12.64
N LYS A 738 -19.57 -6.76 -13.45
CA LYS A 738 -18.20 -6.17 -13.49
C LYS A 738 -18.28 -4.64 -13.69
N SER A 739 -19.18 -4.18 -14.56
CA SER A 739 -19.36 -2.76 -14.87
C SER A 739 -19.87 -1.87 -13.70
N LYS A 740 -20.40 -2.48 -12.63
CA LYS A 740 -20.92 -1.78 -11.44
C LYS A 740 -19.85 -1.48 -10.36
N LYS A 741 -18.56 -1.76 -10.63
CA LYS A 741 -17.40 -1.35 -9.80
C LYS A 741 -17.53 -1.58 -8.28
N VAL A 742 -17.96 -2.78 -7.91
CA VAL A 742 -17.82 -3.32 -6.53
C VAL A 742 -17.30 -4.75 -6.60
N MET A 743 -17.95 -5.59 -7.43
CA MET A 743 -17.45 -6.91 -7.79
C MET A 743 -16.49 -6.83 -8.98
N PHE A 744 -15.51 -7.74 -9.01
CA PHE A 744 -14.62 -8.06 -10.15
C PHE A 744 -13.64 -6.97 -10.63
N ASN A 745 -12.56 -6.76 -9.87
CA ASN A 745 -11.24 -6.74 -10.52
C ASN A 745 -10.71 -8.19 -10.53
N ASN A 746 -10.01 -8.57 -11.60
CA ASN A 746 -9.45 -9.91 -11.86
C ASN A 746 -10.52 -11.03 -11.89
N LEU A 747 -10.99 -11.33 -13.10
CA LEU A 747 -11.68 -12.59 -13.40
C LEU A 747 -11.07 -13.26 -14.65
N ASP A 748 -9.76 -13.02 -14.80
CA ASP A 748 -8.81 -13.83 -15.55
C ASP A 748 -8.03 -14.65 -14.51
#